data_AF-D2CZD5-F1
#
_entry.id   AF-D2CZD5-F1
#
_cell.length_a   1.000
_cell.length_b   1.000
_cell.length_c   1.000
_cell.angle_alpha   90.00
_cell.angle_beta   90.00
_cell.angle_gamma   90.00
#
_symmetry.space_group_name_H-M   'P 1'
#
loop_
_entity.id
_entity.type
_entity.pdbx_description
1 polymer ?
#
loop_
_entity_poly.entity_id
_entity_poly.type
_entity_poly.pdbx_seq_one_letter_code
_entity_poly.pdbx_strand_id
1 'polypeptide(L)'
;MTTESHRLSDDIRTLIRSRLASPAQATDPADSIPRRQQNAPCRLSFAQRRLWFLEQMVQGSPVYNLMTVQRLPAAVSRAAMATALRCLVERHEVLRTSFFLQDDEPLQKIHPPMNPTLDHVDLKGLPEATREEEFRRLANQEAQRIFDLTQPPLIHATLIELSPQESAFLLNMHHIVSDGWSLDIFWRELIHCYEAAIRNTSPSLPELPIQYADFATWQSNWLQGKVLDNQIAYWKEKLHGGSTFQLPSDRRKGSASNFDGRYESLKMSASLTDRLKRLSQSEEVTLFTTLLTALKVLVLRYTNEEDTIIGTPIAGRNRAEVEPLIGFFVNTLVMRTDLSGNPSFVDALHRVEETVLGAFAHQDLPFEMLVEKIQPERDLDRHPLFQIMFQLLHAPPQAQEAQQSDSNTPSIQTNTSKFDLTCSLWDLGDSIQGSVEYSTQLFQPETIHRFINNYIELLEAIVHNPGAPIRTLEFPSLKERRQLRDTWNNTATPYPAELRVEQRFEAMATRFPDRPAIETDDHTVTYKQLHTLAEELQERLCERGASSGQVIGICVKSPYWFPTAALAILKSGGCYLPLDPSYPMERLSTMVSEARCHFVITEEETDSLIPSESASRLCLKPPLPQVGESGIHFEIRGNADSPPPEPPYFSDRTGAKAPAYVMFTSGSTGTPKGVTIPHQGITRLVCATNYIQLEAEDRIAQLSNLAFDASTFELWGALLNGGCLVPLPKETLVSPKEFESFLASRTVSVVFVTTALLNQIAAEAPKAFSGIKHVLFGGEAVHVGAVQSILAAGPPRNLLHVYGPTECTTYATFHRITSVDPETETIPIGLPIANTTAHVLDPHLTLVPVGVEGELFLGGDGLACGYLHQPEWTKERFIPHPFSSNPKERLYRTGDRVRRQPNGDIVFVGRVDRQIKMRGFRIEPGEIENTLRSHPHVQSGLVLPRPDDSRGTILVAYFESKQHPFTDKQTHELKEFLRKRLPAYMVPQAFVPMKRLPLTANGKIDSAALESMEIPLPSTSESSSERFADEMEELIARVWMKVLEIPSPDPDTNFFDLGGHSLLMVNVQNRLQKRLNRSVTMLDLFHYPTIRTLASKLGEGGSEQSSADAPQEPRRPTAAPAIELPSSKQGTELVQRASDRIARQRAAFHRMKHRNPPPRTSR
;
A
#
# COMPACT_ATOMS: atom_id res chain seq x y z
N MET A 1 3.57 -29.54 -42.13
CA MET A 1 2.44 -29.11 -42.99
C MET A 1 1.28 -28.87 -42.03
N THR A 2 0.91 -27.66 -41.62
CA THR A 2 1.05 -26.27 -42.09
C THR A 2 0.96 -25.41 -40.82
N THR A 3 2.02 -24.87 -40.22
CA THR A 3 2.71 -23.58 -40.51
C THR A 3 1.91 -22.63 -41.39
N GLU A 4 1.06 -21.78 -40.79
CA GLU A 4 0.72 -20.41 -41.22
C GLU A 4 -0.37 -19.79 -40.32
N SER A 5 0.03 -18.91 -39.39
CA SER A 5 -0.76 -17.81 -38.78
C SER A 5 0.06 -17.26 -37.61
N HIS A 6 0.46 -16.01 -37.44
CA HIS A 6 0.40 -14.77 -38.21
C HIS A 6 1.79 -14.15 -38.06
N ARG A 7 2.59 -14.09 -39.14
CA ARG A 7 3.75 -13.18 -39.18
C ARG A 7 3.27 -11.91 -39.87
N LEU A 8 3.25 -10.79 -39.14
CA LEU A 8 3.23 -9.45 -39.75
C LEU A 8 4.29 -9.44 -40.86
N SER A 9 3.92 -9.04 -42.07
CA SER A 9 4.83 -9.08 -43.22
C SER A 9 6.08 -8.24 -42.94
N ASP A 10 7.24 -8.66 -43.47
CA ASP A 10 8.49 -7.91 -43.32
C ASP A 10 8.36 -6.46 -43.86
N ASP A 11 7.41 -6.22 -44.77
CA ASP A 11 7.02 -4.89 -45.26
C ASP A 11 6.37 -4.01 -44.17
N ILE A 12 5.51 -4.58 -43.31
CA ILE A 12 4.89 -3.86 -42.18
C ILE A 12 5.95 -3.55 -41.12
N ARG A 13 6.87 -4.47 -40.85
CA ARG A 13 7.99 -4.24 -39.92
C ARG A 13 8.90 -3.12 -40.40
N THR A 14 9.19 -3.08 -41.70
CA THR A 14 10.02 -2.04 -42.33
C THR A 14 9.31 -0.68 -42.31
N LEU A 15 8.01 -0.65 -42.61
CA LEU A 15 7.18 0.56 -42.55
C LEU A 15 7.09 1.11 -41.11
N ILE A 16 6.91 0.25 -40.10
CA ILE A 16 6.82 0.68 -38.69
C ILE A 16 8.18 1.11 -38.13
N ARG A 17 9.28 0.39 -38.44
CA ARG A 17 10.66 0.80 -38.09
C ARG A 17 11.01 2.17 -38.69
N SER A 18 10.54 2.47 -39.91
CA SER A 18 10.71 3.80 -40.52
C SER A 18 9.91 4.89 -39.80
N ARG A 19 8.68 4.61 -39.36
CA ARG A 19 7.83 5.53 -38.57
C ARG A 19 8.34 5.79 -37.15
N LEU A 20 9.09 4.85 -36.58
CA LEU A 20 9.80 5.02 -35.30
C LEU A 20 11.13 5.77 -35.45
N ALA A 21 11.64 5.97 -36.67
CA ALA A 21 12.96 6.53 -36.96
C ALA A 21 12.99 7.84 -37.77
N SER A 22 11.93 8.27 -38.49
CA SER A 22 11.87 9.52 -39.28
C SER A 22 10.46 9.83 -39.85
N PRO A 23 10.17 11.04 -40.40
CA PRO A 23 8.80 11.54 -40.71
C PRO A 23 8.10 10.87 -41.91
N ALA A 24 6.80 11.18 -42.09
CA ALA A 24 5.81 10.41 -42.84
C ALA A 24 6.07 10.23 -44.36
N GLN A 25 5.56 9.12 -44.92
CA GLN A 25 5.50 8.87 -46.36
C GLN A 25 4.44 9.74 -47.06
N ALA A 26 4.70 10.06 -48.33
CA ALA A 26 3.78 10.81 -49.18
C ALA A 26 2.41 10.12 -49.30
N THR A 27 1.33 10.85 -49.01
CA THR A 27 -0.06 10.41 -49.13
C THR A 27 -0.51 10.38 -50.59
N ASP A 28 -1.24 9.33 -50.99
CA ASP A 28 -1.90 9.25 -52.30
C ASP A 28 -3.00 10.34 -52.36
N PRO A 29 -3.08 11.17 -53.42
CA PRO A 29 -4.05 12.26 -53.54
C PRO A 29 -5.52 11.86 -53.34
N ALA A 30 -5.88 10.59 -53.56
CA ALA A 30 -7.22 10.05 -53.29
C ALA A 30 -7.58 9.97 -51.78
N ASP A 31 -6.58 9.97 -50.90
CA ASP A 31 -6.72 9.85 -49.43
C ASP A 31 -6.41 11.16 -48.68
N SER A 32 -6.33 12.30 -49.38
CA SER A 32 -5.99 13.61 -48.79
C SER A 32 -7.09 14.18 -47.88
N ILE A 33 -6.71 14.98 -46.88
CA ILE A 33 -7.66 15.64 -45.97
C ILE A 33 -8.30 16.83 -46.70
N PRO A 34 -9.63 16.84 -46.91
CA PRO A 34 -10.30 17.94 -47.61
C PRO A 34 -10.44 19.16 -46.70
N ARG A 35 -10.31 20.38 -47.27
CA ARG A 35 -10.71 21.62 -46.58
C ARG A 35 -12.22 21.61 -46.33
N ARG A 36 -12.65 22.04 -45.14
CA ARG A 36 -14.08 22.11 -44.79
C ARG A 36 -14.83 23.17 -45.61
N GLN A 37 -16.15 23.01 -45.74
CA GLN A 37 -17.02 24.05 -46.30
C GLN A 37 -17.11 25.26 -45.36
N GLN A 38 -17.02 26.48 -45.89
CA GLN A 38 -17.32 27.71 -45.16
C GLN A 38 -18.77 27.62 -44.64
N ASN A 39 -18.95 27.56 -43.31
CA ASN A 39 -20.22 27.41 -42.55
C ASN A 39 -20.57 26.00 -42.03
N ALA A 40 -19.73 24.97 -42.22
CA ALA A 40 -19.94 23.70 -41.53
C ALA A 40 -19.62 23.82 -40.02
N PRO A 41 -20.38 23.14 -39.12
CA PRO A 41 -20.06 23.11 -37.69
C PRO A 41 -18.68 22.47 -37.48
N CYS A 42 -17.82 23.15 -36.72
CA CYS A 42 -16.45 22.71 -36.47
C CYS A 42 -16.43 21.78 -35.25
N ARG A 43 -16.49 20.46 -35.50
CA ARG A 43 -16.44 19.46 -34.42
C ARG A 43 -15.05 19.43 -33.76
N LEU A 44 -15.01 19.10 -32.47
CA LEU A 44 -13.74 18.80 -31.79
C LEU A 44 -13.19 17.46 -32.29
N SER A 45 -11.86 17.36 -32.38
CA SER A 45 -11.22 16.04 -32.53
C SER A 45 -11.55 15.17 -31.32
N PHE A 46 -11.36 13.85 -31.43
CA PHE A 46 -11.60 12.97 -30.28
C PHE A 46 -10.68 13.32 -29.08
N ALA A 47 -9.44 13.72 -29.37
CA ALA A 47 -8.48 14.16 -28.35
C ALA A 47 -8.90 15.48 -27.68
N GLN A 48 -9.41 16.45 -28.44
CA GLN A 48 -9.94 17.69 -27.86
C GLN A 48 -11.21 17.44 -27.04
N ARG A 49 -12.11 16.53 -27.46
CA ARG A 49 -13.30 16.15 -26.69
C ARG A 49 -12.92 15.61 -25.30
N ARG A 50 -11.85 14.81 -25.22
CA ARG A 50 -11.28 14.32 -23.96
C ARG A 50 -10.84 15.47 -23.06
N LEU A 51 -9.99 16.36 -23.57
CA LEU A 51 -9.46 17.47 -22.76
C LEU A 51 -10.58 18.43 -22.31
N TRP A 52 -11.55 18.70 -23.19
CA TRP A 52 -12.74 19.44 -22.82
C TRP A 52 -13.51 18.78 -21.66
N PHE A 53 -13.71 17.46 -21.73
CA PHE A 53 -14.34 16.71 -20.65
C PHE A 53 -13.54 16.79 -19.33
N LEU A 54 -12.23 16.60 -19.38
CA LEU A 54 -11.37 16.65 -18.19
C LEU A 54 -11.33 18.06 -17.57
N GLU A 55 -11.39 19.11 -18.38
CA GLU A 55 -11.52 20.48 -17.89
C GLU A 55 -12.84 20.71 -17.14
N GLN A 56 -13.95 20.10 -17.59
CA GLN A 56 -15.21 20.17 -16.85
C GLN A 56 -15.18 19.41 -15.50
N MET A 57 -14.27 18.42 -15.36
CA MET A 57 -14.05 17.69 -14.10
C MET A 57 -13.27 18.50 -13.07
N VAL A 58 -12.18 19.16 -13.50
CA VAL A 58 -11.17 19.76 -12.61
C VAL A 58 -11.16 21.28 -12.75
N GLN A 59 -12.31 21.89 -13.04
CA GLN A 59 -12.45 23.33 -13.36
C GLN A 59 -11.50 24.20 -12.52
N GLY A 60 -10.68 25.00 -13.20
CA GLY A 60 -9.72 25.89 -12.53
C GLY A 60 -8.37 25.27 -12.21
N SER A 61 -7.90 24.29 -13.00
CA SER A 61 -6.61 23.62 -12.81
C SER A 61 -5.63 23.90 -13.95
N PRO A 62 -4.33 24.15 -13.67
CA PRO A 62 -3.30 24.33 -14.69
C PRO A 62 -2.74 22.99 -15.22
N VAL A 63 -3.33 21.84 -14.86
CA VAL A 63 -2.80 20.50 -15.18
C VAL A 63 -2.65 20.25 -16.70
N TYR A 64 -3.40 20.98 -17.54
CA TYR A 64 -3.31 20.94 -19.00
C TYR A 64 -2.68 22.20 -19.60
N ASN A 65 -1.87 22.93 -18.84
CA ASN A 65 -1.04 24.00 -19.38
C ASN A 65 0.25 23.45 -19.98
N LEU A 66 0.64 24.01 -21.13
CA LEU A 66 1.94 23.83 -21.75
C LEU A 66 2.73 25.13 -21.60
N MET A 67 3.63 25.15 -20.61
CA MET A 67 4.51 26.29 -20.36
C MET A 67 5.91 26.03 -20.92
N THR A 68 6.46 27.03 -21.61
CA THR A 68 7.87 27.05 -22.01
C THR A 68 8.52 28.39 -21.64
N VAL A 69 9.82 28.35 -21.40
CA VAL A 69 10.62 29.51 -21.01
C VAL A 69 11.84 29.57 -21.89
N GLN A 70 12.08 30.71 -22.52
CA GLN A 70 13.29 30.97 -23.30
C GLN A 70 14.04 32.17 -22.74
N ARG A 71 15.32 31.99 -22.40
CA ARG A 71 16.21 33.12 -22.13
C ARG A 71 16.70 33.67 -23.47
N LEU A 72 16.56 34.98 -23.65
CA LEU A 72 16.85 35.71 -24.87
C LEU A 72 17.89 36.81 -24.57
N PRO A 73 18.63 37.29 -25.58
CA PRO A 73 19.44 38.50 -25.42
C PRO A 73 18.58 39.72 -25.06
N ALA A 74 19.13 40.73 -24.37
CA ALA A 74 18.38 41.94 -23.98
C ALA A 74 17.84 42.79 -25.15
N ALA A 75 18.38 42.64 -26.36
CA ALA A 75 18.01 43.45 -27.53
C ALA A 75 16.73 42.99 -28.25
N VAL A 76 15.79 42.34 -27.55
CA VAL A 76 14.53 41.88 -28.14
C VAL A 76 13.55 43.04 -28.30
N SER A 77 13.11 43.30 -29.53
CA SER A 77 12.10 44.32 -29.82
C SER A 77 10.71 43.81 -29.42
N ARG A 78 10.15 44.39 -28.35
CA ARG A 78 8.79 44.09 -27.90
C ARG A 78 7.75 44.26 -29.02
N ALA A 79 7.87 45.31 -29.83
CA ALA A 79 6.94 45.58 -30.92
C ALA A 79 7.01 44.53 -32.03
N ALA A 80 8.22 44.07 -32.37
CA ALA A 80 8.40 42.99 -33.33
C ALA A 80 7.91 41.65 -32.77
N MET A 81 8.12 41.38 -31.48
CA MET A 81 7.62 40.18 -30.81
C MET A 81 6.08 40.14 -30.79
N ALA A 82 5.42 41.24 -30.44
CA ALA A 82 3.96 41.34 -30.50
C ALA A 82 3.42 41.13 -31.94
N THR A 83 4.13 41.66 -32.94
CA THR A 83 3.79 41.46 -34.36
C THR A 83 3.97 40.01 -34.79
N ALA A 84 5.03 39.35 -34.31
CA ALA A 84 5.31 37.94 -34.59
C ALA A 84 4.26 37.01 -33.98
N LEU A 85 3.82 37.28 -32.74
CA LEU A 85 2.74 36.52 -32.12
C LEU A 85 1.42 36.67 -32.88
N ARG A 86 1.09 37.90 -33.30
CA ARG A 86 -0.11 38.14 -34.13
C ARG A 86 -0.05 37.39 -35.46
N CYS A 87 1.10 37.37 -36.12
CA CYS A 87 1.34 36.60 -37.34
C CYS A 87 0.97 35.11 -37.17
N LEU A 88 1.35 34.50 -36.03
CA LEU A 88 1.02 33.11 -35.73
C LEU A 88 -0.48 32.89 -35.44
N VAL A 89 -1.11 33.78 -34.66
CA VAL A 89 -2.55 33.70 -34.36
C VAL A 89 -3.41 33.89 -35.61
N GLU A 90 -2.95 34.73 -36.55
CA GLU A 90 -3.58 34.88 -37.87
C GLU A 90 -3.46 33.61 -38.71
N ARG A 91 -2.26 33.03 -38.76
CA ARG A 91 -1.91 31.86 -39.59
C ARG A 91 -2.56 30.56 -39.13
N HIS A 92 -2.63 30.31 -37.82
CA HIS A 92 -3.16 29.07 -37.24
C HIS A 92 -4.51 29.31 -36.58
N GLU A 93 -5.59 28.80 -37.18
CA GLU A 93 -6.96 29.00 -36.68
C GLU A 93 -7.15 28.53 -35.23
N VAL A 94 -6.45 27.47 -34.83
CA VAL A 94 -6.59 26.87 -33.49
C VAL A 94 -6.20 27.83 -32.36
N LEU A 95 -5.27 28.76 -32.60
CA LEU A 95 -4.80 29.73 -31.59
C LEU A 95 -5.83 30.82 -31.26
N ARG A 96 -6.82 30.99 -32.13
CA ARG A 96 -7.97 31.91 -31.99
C ARG A 96 -9.29 31.16 -31.90
N THR A 97 -9.24 29.92 -31.42
CA THR A 97 -10.42 29.06 -31.26
C THR A 97 -10.85 29.01 -29.79
N SER A 98 -12.16 29.07 -29.56
CA SER A 98 -12.77 28.74 -28.27
C SER A 98 -13.74 27.57 -28.40
N PHE A 99 -14.12 26.99 -27.27
CA PHE A 99 -14.89 25.75 -27.20
C PHE A 99 -16.19 25.98 -26.43
N PHE A 100 -17.29 25.43 -26.92
CA PHE A 100 -18.61 25.62 -26.32
C PHE A 100 -19.50 24.40 -26.54
N LEU A 101 -20.57 24.30 -25.78
CA LEU A 101 -21.56 23.24 -25.92
C LEU A 101 -22.77 23.75 -26.71
N GLN A 102 -23.19 23.02 -27.74
CA GLN A 102 -24.41 23.27 -28.49
C GLN A 102 -25.16 21.94 -28.67
N ASP A 103 -26.44 21.90 -28.30
CA ASP A 103 -27.30 20.71 -28.42
C ASP A 103 -26.67 19.43 -27.83
N ASP A 104 -26.02 19.56 -26.65
CA ASP A 104 -25.32 18.49 -25.95
C ASP A 104 -24.05 17.95 -26.68
N GLU A 105 -23.56 18.63 -27.74
CA GLU A 105 -22.32 18.32 -28.46
C GLU A 105 -21.27 19.47 -28.29
N PRO A 106 -20.01 19.19 -27.90
CA PRO A 106 -18.98 20.22 -27.86
C PRO A 106 -18.53 20.61 -29.28
N LEU A 107 -18.41 21.91 -29.54
CA LEU A 107 -18.01 22.49 -30.83
C LEU A 107 -16.90 23.53 -30.68
N GLN A 108 -16.16 23.74 -31.77
CA GLN A 108 -15.13 24.76 -31.91
C GLN A 108 -15.72 26.03 -32.54
N LYS A 109 -15.41 27.20 -31.98
CA LYS A 109 -15.68 28.51 -32.56
C LYS A 109 -14.36 29.18 -32.94
N ILE A 110 -14.14 29.31 -34.25
CA ILE A 110 -12.95 29.99 -34.79
C ILE A 110 -13.28 31.48 -34.89
N HIS A 111 -12.57 32.31 -34.12
CA HIS A 111 -12.80 33.76 -34.08
C HIS A 111 -12.01 34.48 -35.17
N PRO A 112 -12.41 35.69 -35.61
CA PRO A 112 -11.57 36.52 -36.47
C PRO A 112 -10.16 36.74 -35.88
N PRO A 113 -9.15 37.09 -36.71
CA PRO A 113 -7.83 37.48 -36.21
C PRO A 113 -7.89 38.45 -35.04
N MET A 114 -7.14 38.15 -33.98
CA MET A 114 -7.09 38.94 -32.75
C MET A 114 -5.65 39.16 -32.31
N ASN A 115 -5.41 40.21 -31.53
CA ASN A 115 -4.10 40.49 -30.96
C ASN A 115 -3.89 39.59 -29.73
N PRO A 116 -2.88 38.70 -29.73
CA PRO A 116 -2.53 37.95 -28.52
C PRO A 116 -1.95 38.87 -27.44
N THR A 117 -2.14 38.50 -26.18
CA THR A 117 -1.54 39.19 -25.02
C THR A 117 -0.04 38.95 -24.96
N LEU A 118 0.74 40.04 -24.90
CA LEU A 118 2.17 40.05 -24.59
C LEU A 118 2.42 41.00 -23.42
N ASP A 119 2.45 40.42 -22.22
CA ASP A 119 2.78 41.16 -21.01
C ASP A 119 4.27 41.48 -20.97
N HIS A 120 4.63 42.55 -20.26
CA HIS A 120 6.01 43.00 -20.14
C HIS A 120 6.34 43.35 -18.70
N VAL A 121 7.46 42.82 -18.21
CA VAL A 121 7.94 43.04 -16.85
C VAL A 121 9.42 43.43 -16.89
N ASP A 122 9.78 44.52 -16.19
CA ASP A 122 11.17 44.95 -16.06
C ASP A 122 11.71 44.60 -14.66
N LEU A 123 12.71 43.71 -14.59
CA LEU A 123 13.39 43.32 -13.36
C LEU A 123 14.84 43.86 -13.28
N LYS A 124 15.28 44.68 -14.24
CA LYS A 124 16.67 45.20 -14.30
C LYS A 124 17.03 46.01 -13.06
N GLY A 125 16.06 46.68 -12.45
CA GLY A 125 16.22 47.50 -11.26
C GLY A 125 16.39 46.71 -9.94
N LEU A 126 16.16 45.39 -9.95
CA LEU A 126 16.29 44.56 -8.75
C LEU A 126 17.73 44.08 -8.53
N PRO A 127 18.17 43.90 -7.27
CA PRO A 127 19.42 43.20 -6.95
C PRO A 127 19.42 41.78 -7.53
N GLU A 128 20.60 41.30 -7.97
CA GLU A 128 20.76 40.00 -8.66
C GLU A 128 20.14 38.82 -7.89
N ALA A 129 20.38 38.71 -6.58
CA ALA A 129 19.83 37.65 -5.75
C ALA A 129 18.29 37.66 -5.69
N THR A 130 17.67 38.84 -5.68
CA THR A 130 16.20 39.02 -5.64
C THR A 130 15.58 38.87 -7.02
N ARG A 131 16.32 39.20 -8.08
CA ARG A 131 15.85 39.13 -9.46
C ARG A 131 15.55 37.71 -9.91
N GLU A 132 16.43 36.75 -9.62
CA GLU A 132 16.23 35.34 -9.99
C GLU A 132 15.12 34.69 -9.16
N GLU A 133 14.92 35.14 -7.91
CA GLU A 133 13.77 34.74 -7.09
C GLU A 133 12.45 35.28 -7.68
N GLU A 134 12.42 36.55 -8.06
CA GLU A 134 11.24 37.18 -8.65
C GLU A 134 10.91 36.63 -10.04
N PHE A 135 11.92 36.35 -10.87
CA PHE A 135 11.76 35.64 -12.14
C PHE A 135 11.09 34.28 -11.93
N ARG A 136 11.59 33.47 -10.98
CA ARG A 136 10.97 32.19 -10.63
C ARG A 136 9.54 32.35 -10.11
N ARG A 137 9.27 33.38 -9.31
CA ARG A 137 7.91 33.68 -8.82
C ARG A 137 6.96 33.99 -9.98
N LEU A 138 7.36 34.84 -10.91
CA LEU A 138 6.57 35.20 -12.09
C LEU A 138 6.35 34.00 -13.02
N ALA A 139 7.39 33.20 -13.24
CA ALA A 139 7.26 32.00 -14.04
C ALA A 139 6.32 30.97 -13.41
N ASN A 140 6.41 30.75 -12.10
CA ASN A 140 5.46 29.89 -11.39
C ASN A 140 4.03 30.44 -11.43
N GLN A 141 3.86 31.76 -11.30
CA GLN A 141 2.56 32.41 -11.43
C GLN A 141 1.95 32.19 -12.82
N GLU A 142 2.77 32.27 -13.87
CA GLU A 142 2.33 32.02 -15.24
C GLU A 142 2.01 30.53 -15.46
N ALA A 143 2.80 29.61 -14.91
CA ALA A 143 2.53 28.16 -14.94
C ALA A 143 1.16 27.81 -14.37
N GLN A 144 0.75 28.52 -13.31
CA GLN A 144 -0.50 28.32 -12.57
C GLN A 144 -1.70 29.09 -13.17
N ARG A 145 -1.53 29.79 -14.30
CA ARG A 145 -2.62 30.52 -14.95
C ARG A 145 -3.74 29.56 -15.38
N ILE A 146 -4.98 29.91 -15.06
CA ILE A 146 -6.16 29.15 -15.49
C ILE A 146 -6.66 29.73 -16.82
N PHE A 147 -6.91 28.86 -17.81
CA PHE A 147 -7.56 29.24 -19.06
C PHE A 147 -9.04 28.88 -19.04
N ASP A 148 -9.92 29.84 -19.36
CA ASP A 148 -11.32 29.54 -19.67
C ASP A 148 -11.44 29.14 -21.14
N LEU A 149 -11.68 27.86 -21.39
CA LEU A 149 -11.77 27.32 -22.75
C LEU A 149 -12.91 27.93 -23.60
N THR A 150 -13.87 28.62 -22.98
CA THR A 150 -14.95 29.33 -23.69
C THR A 150 -14.53 30.70 -24.21
N GLN A 151 -13.43 31.26 -23.69
CA GLN A 151 -12.93 32.60 -24.00
C GLN A 151 -11.56 32.54 -24.69
N PRO A 152 -11.43 32.95 -25.96
CA PRO A 152 -10.12 33.06 -26.61
C PRO A 152 -9.40 34.34 -26.17
N PRO A 153 -8.05 34.41 -26.27
CA PRO A 153 -7.14 33.38 -26.75
C PRO A 153 -6.70 32.41 -25.65
N LEU A 154 -6.41 31.16 -26.02
CA LEU A 154 -5.91 30.11 -25.12
C LEU A 154 -4.37 30.01 -25.13
N ILE A 155 -3.74 31.17 -25.29
CA ILE A 155 -2.30 31.41 -25.34
C ILE A 155 -2.01 32.73 -24.62
N HIS A 156 -0.98 32.71 -23.78
CA HIS A 156 -0.46 33.88 -23.08
C HIS A 156 1.07 33.93 -23.19
N ALA A 157 1.61 35.13 -23.36
CA ALA A 157 3.05 35.35 -23.40
C ALA A 157 3.46 36.51 -22.49
N THR A 158 4.62 36.37 -21.83
CA THR A 158 5.25 37.42 -21.02
C THR A 158 6.70 37.60 -21.43
N LEU A 159 7.10 38.83 -21.73
CA LEU A 159 8.50 39.21 -21.93
C LEU A 159 9.05 39.89 -20.65
N ILE A 160 10.05 39.27 -20.04
CA ILE A 160 10.70 39.74 -18.81
C ILE A 160 12.09 40.26 -19.15
N GLU A 161 12.39 41.50 -18.83
CA GLU A 161 13.75 42.03 -18.93
C GLU A 161 14.51 41.71 -17.62
N LEU A 162 15.43 40.74 -17.69
CA LEU A 162 16.19 40.28 -16.52
C LEU A 162 17.33 41.24 -16.22
N SER A 163 18.17 41.54 -17.21
CA SER A 163 19.33 42.42 -17.07
C SER A 163 19.51 43.28 -18.32
N PRO A 164 20.44 44.25 -18.32
CA PRO A 164 20.78 44.98 -19.55
C PRO A 164 21.33 44.10 -20.69
N GLN A 165 21.66 42.83 -20.41
CA GLN A 165 22.19 41.86 -21.38
C GLN A 165 21.25 40.69 -21.65
N GLU A 166 20.23 40.48 -20.84
CA GLU A 166 19.39 39.27 -20.85
C GLU A 166 17.90 39.60 -20.65
N SER A 167 17.04 38.87 -21.36
CA SER A 167 15.59 38.85 -21.21
C SER A 167 15.10 37.40 -21.14
N ALA A 168 13.86 37.19 -20.74
CA ALA A 168 13.20 35.89 -20.77
C ALA A 168 11.81 36.02 -21.38
N PHE A 169 11.43 35.04 -22.20
CA PHE A 169 10.11 34.92 -22.80
C PHE A 169 9.41 33.70 -22.21
N LEU A 170 8.31 33.95 -21.50
CA LEU A 170 7.41 32.93 -21.00
C LEU A 170 6.27 32.76 -22.00
N LEU A 171 6.02 31.53 -22.42
CA LEU A 171 4.88 31.17 -23.26
C LEU A 171 4.06 30.12 -22.52
N ASN A 172 2.77 30.37 -22.35
CA ASN A 172 1.84 29.41 -21.80
C ASN A 172 0.66 29.21 -22.77
N MET A 173 0.29 27.96 -23.03
CA MET A 173 -0.81 27.58 -23.91
C MET A 173 -1.63 26.48 -23.27
N HIS A 174 -2.95 26.47 -23.47
CA HIS A 174 -3.73 25.31 -23.08
C HIS A 174 -3.48 24.13 -24.03
N HIS A 175 -3.33 22.92 -23.49
CA HIS A 175 -3.00 21.71 -24.27
C HIS A 175 -4.11 21.33 -25.27
N ILE A 176 -5.33 21.89 -25.17
CA ILE A 176 -6.41 21.66 -26.13
C ILE A 176 -6.16 22.32 -27.51
N VAL A 177 -5.29 23.34 -27.58
CA VAL A 177 -4.94 24.06 -28.81
C VAL A 177 -3.51 23.79 -29.28
N SER A 178 -2.72 23.03 -28.53
CA SER A 178 -1.30 22.81 -28.80
C SER A 178 -0.81 21.50 -28.19
N ASP A 179 0.31 20.98 -28.67
CA ASP A 179 1.03 19.84 -28.13
C ASP A 179 2.55 20.07 -28.19
N GLY A 180 3.35 19.11 -27.69
CA GLY A 180 4.81 19.22 -27.70
C GLY A 180 5.38 19.49 -29.09
N TRP A 181 4.86 18.82 -30.13
CA TRP A 181 5.27 19.03 -31.52
C TRP A 181 4.87 20.42 -32.02
N SER A 182 3.69 20.91 -31.63
CA SER A 182 3.21 22.26 -31.97
C SER A 182 4.11 23.36 -31.39
N LEU A 183 4.75 23.13 -30.24
CA LEU A 183 5.68 24.11 -29.67
C LEU A 183 6.92 24.30 -30.55
N ASP A 184 7.45 23.23 -31.17
CA ASP A 184 8.58 23.34 -32.11
C ASP A 184 8.19 24.12 -33.37
N ILE A 185 6.99 23.87 -33.90
CA ILE A 185 6.42 24.62 -35.03
C ILE A 185 6.25 26.09 -34.64
N PHE A 186 5.67 26.34 -33.47
CA PHE A 186 5.45 27.68 -32.95
C PHE A 186 6.76 28.46 -32.87
N TRP A 187 7.81 27.89 -32.26
CA TRP A 187 9.11 28.55 -32.13
C TRP A 187 9.76 28.83 -33.47
N ARG A 188 9.78 27.84 -34.38
CA ARG A 188 10.32 28.01 -35.72
C ARG A 188 9.62 29.14 -36.46
N GLU A 189 8.29 29.15 -36.49
CA GLU A 189 7.54 30.18 -37.20
C GLU A 189 7.58 31.54 -36.50
N LEU A 190 7.66 31.59 -35.16
CA LEU A 190 7.82 32.82 -34.38
C LEU A 190 9.09 33.56 -34.79
N ILE A 191 10.21 32.86 -34.92
CA ILE A 191 11.49 33.44 -35.35
C ILE A 191 11.35 34.06 -36.74
N HIS A 192 10.72 33.35 -37.69
CA HIS A 192 10.52 33.86 -39.06
C HIS A 192 9.62 35.11 -39.07
N CYS A 193 8.50 35.10 -38.34
CA CYS A 193 7.63 36.27 -38.23
C CYS A 193 8.34 37.44 -37.51
N TYR A 194 9.19 37.16 -36.50
CA TYR A 194 9.95 38.18 -35.77
C TYR A 194 11.00 38.85 -36.66
N GLU A 195 11.80 38.08 -37.41
CA GLU A 195 12.77 38.62 -38.36
C GLU A 195 12.11 39.48 -39.43
N ALA A 196 10.97 39.03 -39.96
CA ALA A 196 10.20 39.78 -40.94
C ALA A 196 9.69 41.11 -40.34
N ALA A 197 9.20 41.09 -39.11
CA ALA A 197 8.74 42.28 -38.39
C ALA A 197 9.89 43.28 -38.12
N ILE A 198 11.09 42.81 -37.73
CA ILE A 198 12.27 43.66 -37.57
C ILE A 198 12.66 44.33 -38.89
N ARG A 199 12.59 43.59 -40.01
CA ARG A 199 12.91 44.10 -41.35
C ARG A 199 11.77 44.90 -41.99
N ASN A 200 10.61 45.01 -41.34
CA ASN A 200 9.38 45.58 -41.89
C ASN A 200 8.98 44.94 -43.24
N THR A 201 9.09 43.61 -43.32
CA THR A 201 8.73 42.79 -44.50
C THR A 201 7.65 41.77 -44.14
N SER A 202 7.02 41.17 -45.14
CA SER A 202 6.10 40.05 -44.92
C SER A 202 6.86 38.75 -44.65
N PRO A 203 6.40 37.90 -43.71
CA PRO A 203 7.03 36.61 -43.44
C PRO A 203 6.87 35.67 -44.64
N SER A 204 7.95 34.99 -45.02
CA SER A 204 7.96 34.00 -46.09
C SER A 204 7.72 32.61 -45.53
N LEU A 205 6.46 32.26 -45.27
CA LEU A 205 6.05 30.93 -44.82
C LEU A 205 5.18 30.24 -45.89
N PRO A 206 5.35 28.93 -46.15
CA PRO A 206 4.47 28.19 -47.06
C PRO A 206 3.00 28.26 -46.65
N GLU A 207 2.06 28.25 -47.60
CA GLU A 207 0.64 28.16 -47.29
C GLU A 207 0.33 26.82 -46.60
N LEU A 208 -0.52 26.84 -45.57
CA LEU A 208 -0.99 25.62 -44.93
C LEU A 208 -2.05 24.94 -45.82
N PRO A 209 -1.88 23.66 -46.20
CA PRO A 209 -2.82 22.98 -47.08
C PRO A 209 -4.20 22.81 -46.43
N ILE A 210 -4.23 22.65 -45.11
CA ILE A 210 -5.43 22.49 -44.27
C ILE A 210 -5.25 23.24 -42.94
N GLN A 211 -6.30 23.33 -42.15
CA GLN A 211 -6.31 23.84 -40.77
C GLN A 211 -6.74 22.73 -39.80
N TYR A 212 -6.49 22.91 -38.50
CA TYR A 212 -6.78 21.87 -37.49
C TYR A 212 -8.26 21.42 -37.48
N ALA A 213 -9.20 22.36 -37.67
CA ALA A 213 -10.63 22.03 -37.74
C ALA A 213 -11.00 21.16 -38.97
N ASP A 214 -10.23 21.24 -40.05
CA ASP A 214 -10.39 20.36 -41.22
C ASP A 214 -10.01 18.92 -40.84
N PHE A 215 -8.87 18.75 -40.15
CA PHE A 215 -8.45 17.46 -39.60
C PHE A 215 -9.49 16.87 -38.63
N ALA A 216 -9.99 17.66 -37.68
CA ALA A 216 -10.98 17.20 -36.71
C ALA A 216 -12.29 16.71 -37.37
N THR A 217 -12.72 17.41 -38.42
CA THR A 217 -13.91 17.03 -39.20
C THR A 217 -13.65 15.76 -40.02
N TRP A 218 -12.51 15.70 -40.71
CA TRP A 218 -12.09 14.52 -41.47
C TRP A 218 -11.96 13.28 -40.58
N GLN A 219 -11.28 13.39 -39.43
CA GLN A 219 -11.07 12.28 -38.49
C GLN A 219 -12.41 11.68 -38.04
N SER A 220 -13.39 12.54 -37.74
CA SER A 220 -14.73 12.10 -37.33
C SER A 220 -15.49 11.35 -38.43
N ASN A 221 -15.26 11.70 -39.71
CA ASN A 221 -15.91 11.05 -40.85
C ASN A 221 -15.17 9.80 -41.34
N TRP A 222 -13.86 9.73 -41.12
CA TRP A 222 -13.05 8.58 -41.52
C TRP A 222 -13.14 7.44 -40.50
N LEU A 223 -13.12 7.75 -39.20
CA LEU A 223 -13.15 6.76 -38.13
C LEU A 223 -14.58 6.31 -37.78
N GLN A 224 -15.23 5.65 -38.74
CA GLN A 224 -16.59 5.09 -38.58
C GLN A 224 -16.75 3.78 -39.38
N GLY A 225 -17.84 3.05 -39.10
CA GLY A 225 -18.13 1.76 -39.74
C GLY A 225 -16.98 0.76 -39.62
N LYS A 226 -16.65 0.06 -40.72
CA LYS A 226 -15.64 -1.01 -40.74
C LYS A 226 -14.25 -0.59 -40.24
N VAL A 227 -13.84 0.66 -40.48
CA VAL A 227 -12.53 1.17 -40.02
C VAL A 227 -12.49 1.20 -38.50
N LEU A 228 -13.55 1.72 -37.87
CA LEU A 228 -13.69 1.77 -36.43
C LEU A 228 -13.83 0.36 -35.83
N ASP A 229 -14.64 -0.51 -36.43
CA ASP A 229 -14.87 -1.88 -35.95
C ASP A 229 -13.56 -2.69 -35.92
N ASN A 230 -12.73 -2.58 -36.96
CA ASN A 230 -11.43 -3.26 -37.02
C ASN A 230 -10.47 -2.75 -35.93
N GLN A 231 -10.41 -1.44 -35.73
CA GLN A 231 -9.58 -0.84 -34.67
C GLN A 231 -10.02 -1.32 -33.28
N ILE A 232 -11.34 -1.31 -33.01
CA ILE A 232 -11.89 -1.77 -31.72
C ILE A 232 -11.64 -3.27 -31.51
N ALA A 233 -11.78 -4.11 -32.54
CA ALA A 233 -11.63 -5.55 -32.41
C ALA A 233 -10.25 -5.95 -31.87
N TYR A 234 -9.19 -5.36 -32.42
CA TYR A 234 -7.81 -5.57 -31.94
C TYR A 234 -7.68 -5.23 -30.45
N TRP A 235 -8.13 -4.05 -30.04
CA TRP A 235 -7.96 -3.59 -28.67
C TRP A 235 -8.82 -4.37 -27.66
N LYS A 236 -10.03 -4.79 -28.06
CA LYS A 236 -10.87 -5.67 -27.24
C LYS A 236 -10.20 -7.01 -26.97
N GLU A 237 -9.58 -7.61 -27.99
CA GLU A 237 -8.82 -8.84 -27.83
C GLU A 237 -7.60 -8.63 -26.92
N LYS A 238 -6.77 -7.61 -27.22
CA LYS A 238 -5.52 -7.37 -26.49
C LYS A 238 -5.71 -6.97 -25.03
N LEU A 239 -6.77 -6.24 -24.69
CA LEU A 239 -7.03 -5.80 -23.32
C LEU A 239 -7.97 -6.73 -22.53
N HIS A 240 -8.44 -7.83 -23.14
CA HIS A 240 -9.34 -8.76 -22.47
C HIS A 240 -8.70 -9.42 -21.24
N GLY A 241 -9.34 -9.28 -20.07
CA GLY A 241 -8.86 -9.87 -18.82
C GLY A 241 -7.61 -9.20 -18.24
N GLY A 242 -7.22 -8.02 -18.75
CA GLY A 242 -6.13 -7.24 -18.16
C GLY A 242 -6.61 -6.50 -16.91
N SER A 243 -5.82 -6.54 -15.86
CA SER A 243 -6.05 -5.79 -14.62
C SER A 243 -4.97 -4.73 -14.42
N THR A 244 -5.35 -3.63 -13.78
CA THR A 244 -4.38 -2.62 -13.33
C THR A 244 -3.62 -3.14 -12.10
N PHE A 245 -2.34 -2.82 -11.99
CA PHE A 245 -1.52 -3.15 -10.83
C PHE A 245 -1.39 -1.94 -9.90
N GLN A 246 -0.95 -2.18 -8.67
CA GLN A 246 -0.62 -1.12 -7.72
C GLN A 246 0.87 -1.13 -7.42
N LEU A 247 1.53 0.00 -7.64
CA LEU A 247 2.91 0.18 -7.22
C LEU A 247 2.98 0.29 -5.69
N PRO A 248 4.06 -0.23 -5.07
CA PRO A 248 4.32 0.02 -3.66
C PRO A 248 4.46 1.52 -3.40
N SER A 249 3.51 2.11 -2.68
CA SER A 249 3.46 3.53 -2.34
C SER A 249 3.76 3.78 -0.86
N ASP A 250 4.21 4.97 -0.51
CA ASP A 250 4.49 5.33 0.88
C ASP A 250 3.20 5.56 1.68
N ARG A 251 2.17 6.06 0.99
CA ARG A 251 0.85 6.41 1.54
C ARG A 251 -0.28 5.77 0.72
N ARG A 252 -1.47 5.63 1.33
CA ARG A 252 -2.70 5.33 0.57
C ARG A 252 -3.20 6.59 -0.13
N LYS A 253 -3.82 6.42 -1.30
CA LYS A 253 -4.49 7.52 -1.99
C LYS A 253 -5.72 7.92 -1.15
N GLY A 254 -5.80 9.20 -0.78
CA GLY A 254 -6.95 9.74 -0.06
C GLY A 254 -8.09 10.05 -1.03
N SER A 255 -9.33 10.13 -0.53
CA SER A 255 -10.55 10.37 -1.32
C SER A 255 -10.64 11.76 -1.97
N ALA A 256 -9.62 12.61 -1.82
CA ALA A 256 -9.53 13.92 -2.43
C ALA A 256 -8.42 13.93 -3.49
N SER A 257 -8.82 13.84 -4.76
CA SER A 257 -7.90 13.94 -5.89
C SER A 257 -7.32 15.36 -5.96
N ASN A 258 -6.06 15.51 -5.57
CA ASN A 258 -5.24 16.66 -5.95
C ASN A 258 -4.21 16.16 -6.97
N PHE A 259 -3.82 17.05 -7.88
CA PHE A 259 -2.88 16.73 -8.94
C PHE A 259 -1.45 17.11 -8.57
N ASP A 260 -1.09 17.21 -7.29
CA ASP A 260 0.24 17.64 -6.89
C ASP A 260 1.30 16.63 -7.34
N GLY A 261 2.28 17.14 -8.05
CA GLY A 261 3.36 16.37 -8.64
C GLY A 261 4.72 16.93 -8.32
N ARG A 262 5.70 16.04 -8.31
CA ARG A 262 7.12 16.39 -8.29
C ARG A 262 7.87 15.56 -9.32
N TYR A 263 9.12 15.93 -9.56
CA TYR A 263 9.99 15.28 -10.52
C TYR A 263 11.30 14.89 -9.85
N GLU A 264 11.77 13.67 -10.10
CA GLU A 264 13.14 13.27 -9.83
C GLU A 264 13.90 13.11 -11.14
N SER A 265 15.17 13.54 -11.15
CA SER A 265 16.02 13.46 -12.33
C SER A 265 16.64 12.07 -12.49
N LEU A 266 16.78 11.64 -13.75
CA LEU A 266 17.38 10.37 -14.15
C LEU A 266 18.49 10.67 -15.15
N LYS A 267 19.68 10.12 -14.94
CA LYS A 267 20.79 10.24 -15.88
C LYS A 267 21.52 8.90 -16.02
N MET A 268 21.67 8.44 -17.26
CA MET A 268 22.45 7.26 -17.58
C MET A 268 23.88 7.67 -17.98
N SER A 269 24.86 6.81 -17.66
CA SER A 269 26.22 7.03 -18.14
C SER A 269 26.28 6.84 -19.66
N ALA A 270 27.24 7.51 -20.32
CA ALA A 270 27.47 7.33 -21.75
C ALA A 270 27.79 5.86 -22.08
N SER A 271 28.56 5.20 -21.21
CA SER A 271 28.91 3.78 -21.35
C SER A 271 27.68 2.86 -21.30
N LEU A 272 26.72 3.12 -20.42
CA LEU A 272 25.47 2.36 -20.36
C LEU A 272 24.60 2.63 -21.61
N THR A 273 24.51 3.91 -22.01
CA THR A 273 23.77 4.33 -23.21
C THR A 273 24.26 3.61 -24.46
N ASP A 274 25.57 3.58 -24.69
CA ASP A 274 26.18 2.89 -25.83
C ASP A 274 25.91 1.38 -25.84
N ARG A 275 25.89 0.75 -24.66
CA ARG A 275 25.58 -0.68 -24.53
C ARG A 275 24.10 -0.96 -24.82
N LEU A 276 23.19 -0.12 -24.34
CA LEU A 276 21.76 -0.24 -24.60
C LEU A 276 21.44 -0.05 -26.09
N LYS A 277 22.07 0.93 -26.75
CA LYS A 277 21.94 1.13 -28.20
C LYS A 277 22.46 -0.07 -28.98
N ARG A 278 23.61 -0.63 -28.60
CA ARG A 278 24.16 -1.85 -29.22
C ARG A 278 23.27 -3.07 -29.03
N LEU A 279 22.72 -3.27 -27.82
CA LEU A 279 21.77 -4.35 -27.55
C LEU A 279 20.51 -4.22 -28.42
N SER A 280 19.96 -3.00 -28.50
CA SER A 280 18.77 -2.74 -29.32
C SER A 280 19.05 -3.04 -30.80
N GLN A 281 20.23 -2.64 -31.30
CA GLN A 281 20.66 -2.92 -32.67
C GLN A 281 20.86 -4.43 -32.92
N SER A 282 21.48 -5.17 -31.99
CA SER A 282 21.73 -6.61 -32.18
C SER A 282 20.46 -7.44 -32.18
N GLU A 283 19.44 -7.03 -31.43
CA GLU A 283 18.13 -7.67 -31.38
C GLU A 283 17.15 -7.11 -32.43
N GLU A 284 17.60 -6.17 -33.27
CA GLU A 284 16.79 -5.45 -34.27
C GLU A 284 15.50 -4.81 -33.73
N VAL A 285 15.56 -4.28 -32.50
CA VAL A 285 14.45 -3.55 -31.87
C VAL A 285 14.83 -2.09 -31.65
N THR A 286 13.84 -1.25 -31.33
CA THR A 286 14.11 0.15 -30.99
C THR A 286 14.65 0.31 -29.57
N LEU A 287 15.40 1.39 -29.32
CA LEU A 287 15.84 1.75 -27.98
C LEU A 287 14.64 1.96 -27.03
N PHE A 288 13.52 2.49 -27.55
CA PHE A 288 12.27 2.62 -26.81
C PHE A 288 11.78 1.26 -26.27
N THR A 289 11.75 0.23 -27.12
CA THR A 289 11.33 -1.12 -26.73
C THR A 289 12.23 -1.70 -25.65
N THR A 290 13.55 -1.54 -25.78
CA THR A 290 14.53 -2.00 -24.78
C THR A 290 14.29 -1.38 -23.41
N LEU A 291 14.12 -0.05 -23.35
CA LEU A 291 13.88 0.69 -22.12
C LEU A 291 12.50 0.36 -21.52
N LEU A 292 11.45 0.30 -22.34
CA LEU A 292 10.11 -0.10 -21.90
C LEU A 292 10.08 -1.53 -21.34
N THR A 293 10.81 -2.46 -21.96
CA THR A 293 10.93 -3.84 -21.49
C THR A 293 11.59 -3.88 -20.12
N ALA A 294 12.69 -3.15 -19.92
CA ALA A 294 13.35 -3.06 -18.62
C ALA A 294 12.42 -2.47 -17.55
N LEU A 295 11.59 -1.46 -17.89
CA LEU A 295 10.62 -0.88 -16.97
C LEU A 295 9.55 -1.90 -16.58
N LYS A 296 9.02 -2.67 -17.56
CA LYS A 296 8.05 -3.75 -17.29
C LYS A 296 8.64 -4.84 -16.41
N VAL A 297 9.90 -5.22 -16.60
CA VAL A 297 10.61 -6.17 -15.73
C VAL A 297 10.76 -5.60 -14.32
N LEU A 298 11.08 -4.32 -14.17
CA LEU A 298 11.16 -3.67 -12.86
C LEU A 298 9.81 -3.68 -12.15
N VAL A 299 8.73 -3.31 -12.86
CA VAL A 299 7.35 -3.33 -12.33
C VAL A 299 6.99 -4.73 -11.87
N LEU A 300 7.20 -5.76 -12.71
CA LEU A 300 6.98 -7.15 -12.35
C LEU A 300 7.69 -7.53 -11.05
N ARG A 301 8.93 -7.05 -10.85
CA ARG A 301 9.71 -7.37 -9.66
C ARG A 301 9.33 -6.54 -8.43
N TYR A 302 8.58 -5.45 -8.60
CA TYR A 302 8.03 -4.61 -7.53
C TYR A 302 6.60 -5.03 -7.11
N THR A 303 5.83 -5.61 -8.03
CA THR A 303 4.41 -5.94 -7.79
C THR A 303 4.17 -7.45 -7.80
N ASN A 304 5.11 -8.23 -8.33
CA ASN A 304 4.95 -9.64 -8.68
C ASN A 304 3.85 -9.91 -9.74
N GLU A 305 3.41 -8.87 -10.44
CA GLU A 305 2.44 -8.97 -11.54
C GLU A 305 3.16 -9.30 -12.86
N GLU A 306 2.78 -10.42 -13.48
CA GLU A 306 3.38 -10.87 -14.74
C GLU A 306 2.74 -10.21 -15.97
N ASP A 307 1.48 -9.80 -15.86
CA ASP A 307 0.74 -9.08 -16.90
C ASP A 307 0.63 -7.60 -16.53
N THR A 308 1.33 -6.75 -17.28
CA THR A 308 1.47 -5.32 -16.95
C THR A 308 0.96 -4.43 -18.06
N ILE A 309 0.27 -3.36 -17.68
CA ILE A 309 -0.28 -2.36 -18.60
C ILE A 309 0.42 -1.01 -18.36
N ILE A 310 1.10 -0.49 -19.39
CA ILE A 310 1.80 0.81 -19.34
C ILE A 310 1.30 1.68 -20.49
N GLY A 311 1.00 2.96 -20.22
CA GLY A 311 0.63 3.91 -21.24
C GLY A 311 1.83 4.50 -21.97
N THR A 312 1.66 4.86 -23.24
CA THR A 312 2.64 5.67 -23.97
C THR A 312 1.97 6.72 -24.83
N PRO A 313 2.43 7.99 -24.83
CA PRO A 313 1.90 9.00 -25.70
C PRO A 313 2.49 8.86 -27.11
N ILE A 314 1.71 9.20 -28.12
CA ILE A 314 2.15 9.28 -29.51
C ILE A 314 1.78 10.64 -30.09
N ALA A 315 2.58 11.12 -31.04
CA ALA A 315 2.36 12.43 -31.66
C ALA A 315 1.05 12.52 -32.47
N GLY A 316 0.53 11.39 -32.96
CA GLY A 316 -0.71 11.36 -33.77
C GLY A 316 -0.59 12.05 -35.14
N ARG A 317 0.64 12.27 -35.63
CA ARG A 317 0.95 12.92 -36.92
C ARG A 317 1.49 11.89 -37.91
N ASN A 318 0.58 11.10 -38.48
CA ASN A 318 0.91 10.03 -39.42
C ASN A 318 0.73 10.44 -40.91
N ARG A 319 0.53 11.74 -41.18
CA ARG A 319 0.20 12.31 -42.49
C ARG A 319 0.95 13.62 -42.71
N ALA A 320 1.46 13.85 -43.92
CA ALA A 320 2.26 15.03 -44.24
C ALA A 320 1.47 16.35 -44.09
N GLU A 321 0.16 16.32 -44.34
CA GLU A 321 -0.72 17.48 -44.28
C GLU A 321 -0.89 18.04 -42.86
N VAL A 322 -0.70 17.21 -41.82
CA VAL A 322 -0.83 17.62 -40.42
C VAL A 322 0.49 17.99 -39.76
N GLU A 323 1.63 17.58 -40.33
CA GLU A 323 2.97 17.91 -39.80
C GLU A 323 3.24 19.40 -39.58
N PRO A 324 2.80 20.34 -40.46
CA PRO A 324 3.07 21.77 -40.26
C PRO A 324 2.05 22.49 -39.36
N LEU A 325 1.03 21.79 -38.84
CA LEU A 325 -0.06 22.42 -38.10
C LEU A 325 0.23 22.57 -36.61
N ILE A 326 -0.17 23.71 -36.03
CA ILE A 326 -0.36 23.81 -34.58
C ILE A 326 -1.73 23.21 -34.22
N GLY A 327 -1.78 22.42 -33.16
CA GLY A 327 -3.00 21.80 -32.64
C GLY A 327 -2.74 20.62 -31.71
N PHE A 328 -3.79 20.01 -31.17
CA PHE A 328 -3.66 18.87 -30.25
C PHE A 328 -3.82 17.53 -30.97
N PHE A 329 -2.72 16.88 -31.36
CA PHE A 329 -2.75 15.60 -32.09
C PHE A 329 -2.42 14.39 -31.20
N VAL A 330 -1.92 14.63 -29.99
CA VAL A 330 -1.46 13.56 -29.09
C VAL A 330 -2.57 12.54 -28.82
N ASN A 331 -2.24 11.28 -29.00
CA ASN A 331 -3.05 10.14 -28.57
C ASN A 331 -2.26 9.28 -27.56
N THR A 332 -2.92 8.35 -26.90
CA THR A 332 -2.31 7.47 -25.91
C THR A 332 -2.54 6.02 -26.28
N LEU A 333 -1.47 5.23 -26.35
CA LEU A 333 -1.52 3.79 -26.58
C LEU A 333 -1.34 3.02 -25.27
N VAL A 334 -1.94 1.84 -25.21
CA VAL A 334 -1.94 0.97 -24.03
C VAL A 334 -1.08 -0.25 -24.31
N MET A 335 0.07 -0.36 -23.64
CA MET A 335 1.04 -1.43 -23.83
C MET A 335 0.84 -2.53 -22.77
N ARG A 336 -0.12 -3.42 -23.00
CA ARG A 336 -0.31 -4.62 -22.18
C ARG A 336 0.62 -5.74 -22.65
N THR A 337 1.39 -6.32 -21.73
CA THR A 337 2.31 -7.42 -22.07
C THR A 337 2.35 -8.42 -20.94
N ASP A 338 2.21 -9.71 -21.30
CA ASP A 338 2.36 -10.85 -20.40
C ASP A 338 3.81 -11.39 -20.43
N LEU A 339 4.46 -11.29 -19.27
CA LEU A 339 5.81 -11.79 -19.00
C LEU A 339 5.81 -13.12 -18.22
N SER A 340 4.67 -13.83 -18.21
CA SER A 340 4.55 -15.13 -17.57
C SER A 340 5.55 -16.16 -18.10
N GLY A 341 5.90 -17.09 -17.22
CA GLY A 341 6.86 -18.17 -17.51
C GLY A 341 8.33 -17.82 -17.28
N ASN A 342 8.63 -16.64 -16.70
CA ASN A 342 9.99 -16.16 -16.43
C ASN A 342 10.93 -16.26 -17.66
N PRO A 343 10.57 -15.59 -18.79
CA PRO A 343 11.36 -15.62 -20.01
C PRO A 343 12.77 -15.03 -19.82
N SER A 344 13.67 -15.28 -20.77
CA SER A 344 14.91 -14.48 -20.86
C SER A 344 14.57 -13.00 -21.13
N PHE A 345 15.49 -12.08 -20.84
CA PHE A 345 15.25 -10.68 -21.19
C PHE A 345 15.06 -10.49 -22.71
N VAL A 346 15.83 -11.21 -23.54
CA VAL A 346 15.66 -11.19 -25.00
C VAL A 346 14.26 -11.67 -25.42
N ASP A 347 13.76 -12.77 -24.83
CA ASP A 347 12.41 -13.23 -25.15
C ASP A 347 11.32 -12.23 -24.71
N ALA A 348 11.50 -11.63 -23.53
CA ALA A 348 10.62 -10.56 -23.04
C ALA A 348 10.64 -9.34 -23.98
N LEU A 349 11.82 -8.96 -24.45
CA LEU A 349 12.04 -7.86 -25.39
C LEU A 349 11.26 -8.08 -26.69
N HIS A 350 11.30 -9.29 -27.26
CA HIS A 350 10.56 -9.63 -28.47
C HIS A 350 9.04 -9.65 -28.25
N ARG A 351 8.55 -10.08 -27.08
CA ARG A 351 7.12 -9.99 -26.72
C ARG A 351 6.65 -8.53 -26.60
N VAL A 352 7.47 -7.67 -26.00
CA VAL A 352 7.18 -6.24 -25.89
C VAL A 352 7.24 -5.59 -27.27
N GLU A 353 8.20 -5.94 -28.12
CA GLU A 353 8.27 -5.45 -29.51
C GLU A 353 6.99 -5.80 -30.28
N GLU A 354 6.50 -7.03 -30.19
CA GLU A 354 5.23 -7.42 -30.83
C GLU A 354 4.05 -6.57 -30.33
N THR A 355 4.00 -6.32 -29.02
CA THR A 355 2.99 -5.45 -28.41
C THR A 355 3.09 -4.02 -28.96
N VAL A 356 4.30 -3.47 -29.02
CA VAL A 356 4.58 -2.12 -29.52
C VAL A 356 4.16 -2.02 -30.98
N LEU A 357 4.63 -2.91 -31.85
CA LEU A 357 4.28 -2.92 -33.28
C LEU A 357 2.76 -3.03 -33.49
N GLY A 358 2.09 -3.93 -32.76
CA GLY A 358 0.64 -4.10 -32.83
C GLY A 358 -0.12 -2.85 -32.39
N ALA A 359 0.29 -2.23 -31.28
CA ALA A 359 -0.32 -0.99 -30.78
C ALA A 359 -0.12 0.19 -31.75
N PHE A 360 1.07 0.35 -32.33
CA PHE A 360 1.35 1.40 -33.31
C PHE A 360 0.61 1.18 -34.64
N ALA A 361 0.32 -0.06 -35.04
CA ALA A 361 -0.52 -0.35 -36.19
C ALA A 361 -2.00 0.05 -35.98
N HIS A 362 -2.44 0.13 -34.73
CA HIS A 362 -3.82 0.47 -34.34
C HIS A 362 -3.90 1.81 -33.60
N GLN A 363 -2.96 2.71 -33.91
CA GLN A 363 -2.76 3.96 -33.17
C GLN A 363 -3.83 5.03 -33.42
N ASP A 364 -4.63 4.84 -34.46
CA ASP A 364 -5.66 5.79 -34.89
C ASP A 364 -6.91 5.74 -33.99
N LEU A 365 -7.08 4.69 -33.17
CA LEU A 365 -8.18 4.64 -32.20
C LEU A 365 -7.92 5.61 -31.04
N PRO A 366 -8.80 6.59 -30.80
CA PRO A 366 -8.66 7.51 -29.68
C PRO A 366 -8.78 6.78 -28.35
N PHE A 367 -7.91 7.11 -27.40
CA PHE A 367 -7.90 6.49 -26.06
C PHE A 367 -9.26 6.52 -25.34
N GLU A 368 -10.04 7.59 -25.44
CA GLU A 368 -11.35 7.66 -24.77
C GLU A 368 -12.38 6.72 -25.39
N MET A 369 -12.35 6.55 -26.71
CA MET A 369 -13.20 5.57 -27.36
C MET A 369 -12.81 4.15 -26.92
N LEU A 370 -11.52 3.92 -26.72
CA LEU A 370 -11.04 2.66 -26.17
C LEU A 370 -11.58 2.42 -24.75
N VAL A 371 -11.48 3.39 -23.85
CA VAL A 371 -12.04 3.29 -22.48
C VAL A 371 -13.55 3.07 -22.51
N GLU A 372 -14.28 3.81 -23.34
CA GLU A 372 -15.74 3.67 -23.51
C GLU A 372 -16.14 2.27 -23.97
N LYS A 373 -15.38 1.66 -24.89
CA LYS A 373 -15.71 0.34 -25.47
C LYS A 373 -15.22 -0.84 -24.65
N ILE A 374 -14.20 -0.66 -23.81
CA ILE A 374 -13.68 -1.69 -22.89
C ILE A 374 -14.46 -1.71 -21.58
N GLN A 375 -14.97 -0.55 -21.14
CA GLN A 375 -15.70 -0.39 -19.87
C GLN A 375 -14.99 -1.05 -18.67
N PRO A 376 -13.73 -0.66 -18.37
CA PRO A 376 -13.03 -1.20 -17.20
C PRO A 376 -13.77 -0.78 -15.91
N GLU A 377 -13.61 -1.58 -14.86
CA GLU A 377 -14.09 -1.26 -13.51
C GLU A 377 -13.53 0.12 -13.10
N ARG A 378 -14.43 1.08 -12.83
CA ARG A 378 -14.03 2.47 -12.61
C ARG A 378 -13.70 2.71 -11.14
N ASP A 379 -12.44 3.01 -10.88
CA ASP A 379 -11.95 3.57 -9.61
C ASP A 379 -11.68 5.07 -9.82
N LEU A 380 -12.38 5.92 -9.05
CA LEU A 380 -12.28 7.38 -9.16
C LEU A 380 -10.88 7.90 -8.80
N ASP A 381 -10.13 7.13 -8.02
CA ASP A 381 -8.80 7.49 -7.58
C ASP A 381 -7.72 7.04 -8.58
N ARG A 382 -8.11 6.39 -9.70
CA ARG A 382 -7.15 5.82 -10.66
C ARG A 382 -7.46 6.18 -12.10
N HIS A 383 -6.39 6.27 -12.89
CA HIS A 383 -6.52 6.33 -14.33
C HIS A 383 -7.02 4.96 -14.87
N PRO A 384 -7.98 4.93 -15.82
CA PRO A 384 -8.86 3.77 -16.05
C PRO A 384 -8.21 2.50 -16.61
N LEU A 385 -7.01 2.58 -17.18
CA LEU A 385 -6.36 1.42 -17.81
C LEU A 385 -4.91 1.19 -17.38
N PHE A 386 -4.23 2.19 -16.84
CA PHE A 386 -2.82 2.11 -16.45
C PHE A 386 -2.45 3.27 -15.51
N GLN A 387 -1.43 3.04 -14.68
CA GLN A 387 -0.97 3.98 -13.66
C GLN A 387 0.41 4.58 -13.97
N ILE A 388 1.15 3.96 -14.91
CA ILE A 388 2.46 4.41 -15.36
C ILE A 388 2.39 4.85 -16.82
N MET A 389 2.92 6.03 -17.10
CA MET A 389 3.17 6.52 -18.45
C MET A 389 4.67 6.44 -18.77
N PHE A 390 5.03 5.96 -19.97
CA PHE A 390 6.42 5.90 -20.43
C PHE A 390 6.59 6.56 -21.80
N GLN A 391 7.59 7.42 -21.94
CA GLN A 391 7.92 8.08 -23.20
C GLN A 391 9.43 8.22 -23.41
N LEU A 392 9.87 8.05 -24.66
CA LEU A 392 11.20 8.38 -25.13
C LEU A 392 11.07 9.49 -26.18
N LEU A 393 11.70 10.63 -25.93
CA LEU A 393 11.66 11.81 -26.77
C LEU A 393 13.05 12.10 -27.35
N HIS A 394 13.08 12.81 -28.48
CA HIS A 394 14.31 13.46 -28.92
C HIS A 394 14.53 14.72 -28.07
N ALA A 395 15.77 15.02 -27.72
CA ALA A 395 16.07 16.19 -26.91
C ALA A 395 15.68 17.50 -27.64
N PRO A 396 15.03 18.46 -26.97
CA PRO A 396 14.80 19.77 -27.55
C PRO A 396 16.14 20.48 -27.79
N PRO A 397 16.26 21.37 -28.80
CA PRO A 397 17.51 22.06 -29.14
C PRO A 397 18.20 22.74 -27.94
N GLN A 398 17.43 23.28 -26.98
CA GLN A 398 17.96 23.90 -25.76
C GLN A 398 18.70 22.94 -24.83
N ALA A 399 18.31 21.65 -24.76
CA ALA A 399 19.01 20.65 -23.95
C ALA A 399 20.36 20.27 -24.57
N GLN A 400 20.49 20.36 -25.90
CA GLN A 400 21.77 20.22 -26.61
C GLN A 400 22.67 21.46 -26.43
N GLU A 401 22.10 22.67 -26.39
CA GLU A 401 22.85 23.92 -26.13
C GLU A 401 23.30 24.07 -24.66
N ALA A 402 22.48 23.62 -23.69
CA ALA A 402 22.83 23.63 -22.27
C ALA A 402 23.97 22.66 -21.89
N GLN A 403 24.30 21.68 -22.74
CA GLN A 403 25.54 20.90 -22.59
C GLN A 403 26.80 21.68 -22.98
N GLN A 404 26.67 22.75 -23.77
CA GLN A 404 27.78 23.57 -24.25
C GLN A 404 27.96 24.88 -23.44
N SER A 405 27.00 25.23 -22.60
CA SER A 405 27.00 26.42 -21.74
C SER A 405 26.67 26.02 -20.30
N ASP A 406 27.49 26.41 -19.32
CA ASP A 406 27.26 26.27 -17.85
C ASP A 406 25.99 26.99 -17.34
N SER A 407 25.11 27.48 -18.23
CA SER A 407 23.86 28.13 -17.89
C SER A 407 22.80 27.12 -17.45
N ASN A 408 22.69 26.90 -16.14
CA ASN A 408 21.53 26.28 -15.48
C ASN A 408 20.25 27.09 -15.83
N THR A 409 19.57 26.74 -16.91
CA THR A 409 18.20 27.25 -17.16
C THR A 409 17.27 26.43 -16.26
N PRO A 410 16.60 27.03 -15.26
CA PRO A 410 15.68 26.28 -14.42
C PRO A 410 14.50 25.79 -15.27
N SER A 411 14.23 24.49 -15.29
CA SER A 411 12.99 23.93 -15.82
C SER A 411 11.84 24.39 -14.92
N ILE A 412 11.10 25.40 -15.33
CA ILE A 412 9.87 25.80 -14.62
C ILE A 412 8.80 24.75 -14.93
N GLN A 413 8.35 24.06 -13.88
CA GLN A 413 7.41 22.95 -13.94
C GLN A 413 6.07 23.37 -13.33
N THR A 414 4.96 22.82 -13.83
CA THR A 414 3.63 23.07 -13.26
C THR A 414 3.44 22.43 -11.88
N ASN A 415 4.38 21.58 -11.44
CA ASN A 415 4.32 20.78 -10.20
C ASN A 415 3.02 19.98 -10.09
N THR A 416 2.56 19.43 -11.21
CA THR A 416 1.37 18.59 -11.28
C THR A 416 1.69 17.18 -11.76
N SER A 417 0.96 16.17 -11.32
CA SER A 417 1.06 14.77 -11.77
C SER A 417 -0.28 14.23 -12.26
N LYS A 418 -0.32 13.74 -13.51
CA LYS A 418 -1.55 13.15 -14.11
C LYS A 418 -1.70 11.66 -13.83
N PHE A 419 -0.58 11.00 -13.58
CA PHE A 419 -0.46 9.57 -13.35
C PHE A 419 0.20 9.33 -12.00
N ASP A 420 0.24 8.08 -11.56
CA ASP A 420 1.01 7.75 -10.36
C ASP A 420 2.50 7.97 -10.65
N LEU A 421 2.97 7.57 -11.85
CA LEU A 421 4.29 7.88 -12.40
C LEU A 421 4.25 8.22 -13.90
N THR A 422 5.03 9.22 -14.31
CA THR A 422 5.38 9.46 -15.73
C THR A 422 6.89 9.43 -15.91
N CYS A 423 7.39 8.40 -16.59
CA CYS A 423 8.80 8.24 -16.93
C CYS A 423 9.08 8.86 -18.30
N SER A 424 9.83 9.97 -18.32
CA SER A 424 10.21 10.69 -19.53
C SER A 424 11.71 10.57 -19.75
N LEU A 425 12.13 10.03 -20.89
CA LEU A 425 13.53 9.90 -21.27
C LEU A 425 13.82 10.70 -22.55
N TRP A 426 15.02 11.26 -22.66
CA TRP A 426 15.55 11.96 -23.82
C TRP A 426 16.84 11.29 -24.30
N ASP A 427 16.88 10.95 -25.59
CA ASP A 427 18.12 10.53 -26.25
C ASP A 427 18.89 11.76 -26.73
N LEU A 428 20.05 12.03 -26.11
CA LEU A 428 20.96 13.13 -26.46
C LEU A 428 22.07 12.71 -27.43
N GLY A 429 22.01 11.48 -27.95
CA GLY A 429 23.06 10.91 -28.79
C GLY A 429 24.10 10.13 -27.98
N ASP A 430 24.88 10.81 -27.15
CA ASP A 430 25.94 10.18 -26.33
C ASP A 430 25.46 9.73 -24.94
N SER A 431 24.29 10.19 -24.52
CA SER A 431 23.74 9.96 -23.20
C SER A 431 22.21 9.94 -23.24
N ILE A 432 21.62 9.16 -22.34
CA ILE A 432 20.18 9.20 -22.07
C ILE A 432 19.96 9.92 -20.75
N GLN A 433 19.13 10.96 -20.77
CA GLN A 433 18.70 11.69 -19.59
C GLN A 433 17.19 11.59 -19.45
N GLY A 434 16.64 11.94 -18.29
CA GLY A 434 15.24 11.74 -18.03
C GLY A 434 14.76 12.39 -16.74
N SER A 435 13.45 12.30 -16.54
CA SER A 435 12.81 12.57 -15.27
C SER A 435 11.67 11.59 -15.01
N VAL A 436 11.39 11.35 -13.74
CA VAL A 436 10.21 10.64 -13.27
C VAL A 436 9.34 11.65 -12.55
N GLU A 437 8.22 12.01 -13.18
CA GLU A 437 7.11 12.71 -12.52
C GLU A 437 6.36 11.73 -11.62
N TYR A 438 5.97 12.15 -10.43
CA TYR A 438 5.23 11.31 -9.49
C TYR A 438 4.21 12.10 -8.68
N SER A 439 3.13 11.43 -8.29
CA SER A 439 2.14 11.99 -7.36
C SER A 439 2.70 12.05 -5.94
N THR A 440 2.74 13.24 -5.35
CA THR A 440 3.20 13.44 -3.96
C THR A 440 2.21 12.90 -2.93
N GLN A 441 0.97 12.62 -3.33
CA GLN A 441 -0.01 11.92 -2.51
C GLN A 441 0.42 10.47 -2.23
N LEU A 442 1.14 9.84 -3.15
CA LEU A 442 1.51 8.44 -3.07
C LEU A 442 2.97 8.23 -2.65
N PHE A 443 3.87 9.06 -3.17
CA PHE A 443 5.31 8.81 -3.06
C PHE A 443 6.06 9.95 -2.40
N GLN A 444 7.04 9.58 -1.59
CA GLN A 444 8.10 10.44 -1.11
C GLN A 444 9.23 10.53 -2.16
N PRO A 445 9.97 11.65 -2.23
CA PRO A 445 11.12 11.81 -3.12
C PRO A 445 12.13 10.65 -3.03
N GLU A 446 12.41 10.18 -1.81
CA GLU A 446 13.39 9.12 -1.56
C GLU A 446 12.96 7.78 -2.17
N THR A 447 11.66 7.52 -2.25
CA THR A 447 11.08 6.31 -2.84
C THR A 447 11.27 6.31 -4.36
N ILE A 448 11.02 7.44 -5.00
CA ILE A 448 11.24 7.59 -6.44
C ILE A 448 12.72 7.59 -6.78
N HIS A 449 13.56 8.20 -5.95
CA HIS A 449 15.02 8.13 -6.12
C HIS A 449 15.53 6.67 -6.08
N ARG A 450 15.02 5.84 -5.15
CA ARG A 450 15.33 4.40 -5.12
C ARG A 450 14.81 3.67 -6.35
N PHE A 451 13.58 3.98 -6.80
CA PHE A 451 13.00 3.40 -8.02
C PHE A 451 13.89 3.69 -9.25
N ILE A 452 14.33 4.93 -9.44
CA ILE A 452 15.25 5.33 -10.52
C ILE A 452 16.57 4.58 -10.44
N ASN A 453 17.18 4.50 -9.26
CA ASN A 453 18.45 3.78 -9.08
C ASN A 453 18.30 2.29 -9.39
N ASN A 454 17.21 1.66 -8.94
CA ASN A 454 16.94 0.25 -9.23
C ASN A 454 16.67 0.01 -10.72
N TYR A 455 16.03 0.95 -11.42
CA TYR A 455 15.89 0.90 -12.87
C TYR A 455 17.24 0.94 -13.59
N ILE A 456 18.14 1.84 -13.17
CA ILE A 456 19.49 1.95 -13.75
C ILE A 456 20.32 0.68 -13.47
N GLU A 457 20.31 0.18 -12.23
CA GLU A 457 21.02 -1.06 -11.85
C GLU A 457 20.48 -2.28 -12.65
N LEU A 458 19.17 -2.36 -12.85
CA LEU A 458 18.57 -3.41 -13.69
C LEU A 458 19.02 -3.28 -15.15
N LEU A 459 19.07 -2.06 -15.71
CA LEU A 459 19.60 -1.83 -17.06
C LEU A 459 21.07 -2.27 -17.18
N GLU A 460 21.89 -2.03 -16.15
CA GLU A 460 23.28 -2.53 -16.11
C GLU A 460 23.35 -4.06 -16.10
N ALA A 461 22.50 -4.72 -15.30
CA ALA A 461 22.41 -6.18 -15.27
C ALA A 461 21.97 -6.76 -16.62
N ILE A 462 21.00 -6.12 -17.28
CA ILE A 462 20.48 -6.51 -18.60
C ILE A 462 21.57 -6.48 -19.66
N VAL A 463 22.32 -5.37 -19.79
CA VAL A 463 23.38 -5.27 -20.81
C VAL A 463 24.57 -6.18 -20.52
N HIS A 464 24.74 -6.64 -19.28
CA HIS A 464 25.76 -7.61 -18.93
C HIS A 464 25.37 -9.05 -19.29
N ASN A 465 24.09 -9.43 -19.10
CA ASN A 465 23.60 -10.78 -19.39
C ASN A 465 22.16 -10.79 -19.92
N PRO A 466 21.92 -10.40 -21.18
CA PRO A 466 20.57 -10.29 -21.74
C PRO A 466 19.90 -11.67 -21.95
N GLY A 467 20.67 -12.76 -21.98
CA GLY A 467 20.14 -14.12 -22.07
C GLY A 467 19.62 -14.69 -20.74
N ALA A 468 19.81 -13.99 -19.62
CA ALA A 468 19.34 -14.45 -18.31
C ALA A 468 17.81 -14.36 -18.20
N PRO A 469 17.16 -15.30 -17.47
CA PRO A 469 15.76 -15.16 -17.09
C PRO A 469 15.52 -13.87 -16.31
N ILE A 470 14.43 -13.16 -16.61
CA ILE A 470 14.17 -11.81 -16.07
C ILE A 470 14.13 -11.75 -14.53
N ARG A 471 13.70 -12.82 -13.85
CA ARG A 471 13.71 -12.89 -12.37
C ARG A 471 15.09 -13.10 -11.76
N THR A 472 16.07 -13.55 -12.56
CA THR A 472 17.45 -13.80 -12.10
C THR A 472 18.38 -12.61 -12.29
N LEU A 473 17.97 -11.60 -13.07
CA LEU A 473 18.72 -10.37 -13.25
C LEU A 473 18.90 -9.67 -11.89
N GLU A 474 20.17 -9.36 -11.59
CA GLU A 474 20.56 -8.85 -10.28
C GLU A 474 20.20 -7.38 -10.12
N PHE A 475 19.27 -7.10 -9.20
CA PHE A 475 19.06 -5.80 -8.59
C PHE A 475 18.37 -6.05 -7.22
N PRO A 476 18.37 -5.11 -6.26
CA PRO A 476 19.00 -3.78 -6.28
C PRO A 476 20.54 -3.87 -6.15
N SER A 477 21.21 -2.72 -5.97
CA SER A 477 22.66 -2.62 -5.80
C SER A 477 23.22 -3.64 -4.79
N LEU A 478 24.49 -4.04 -4.96
CA LEU A 478 25.15 -4.98 -4.02
C LEU A 478 25.12 -4.48 -2.56
N LYS A 479 25.18 -3.15 -2.37
CA LYS A 479 25.09 -2.52 -1.05
C LYS A 479 23.73 -2.77 -0.42
N GLU A 480 22.65 -2.54 -1.15
CA GLU A 480 21.28 -2.77 -0.66
C GLU A 480 21.02 -4.25 -0.42
N ARG A 481 21.47 -5.15 -1.32
CA ARG A 481 21.38 -6.60 -1.11
C ARG A 481 22.09 -7.07 0.17
N ARG A 482 23.31 -6.57 0.44
CA ARG A 482 24.02 -6.85 1.72
C ARG A 482 23.30 -6.28 2.93
N GLN A 483 22.66 -5.13 2.80
CA GLN A 483 21.89 -4.53 3.88
C GLN A 483 20.64 -5.36 4.23
N LEU A 484 19.87 -5.76 3.20
CA LEU A 484 18.68 -6.60 3.30
C LEU A 484 19.00 -8.00 3.84
N ARG A 485 20.11 -8.60 3.38
CA ARG A 485 20.50 -9.96 3.75
C ARG A 485 21.21 -10.02 5.09
N ASP A 486 22.23 -9.18 5.30
CA ASP A 486 23.21 -9.36 6.37
C ASP A 486 23.06 -8.29 7.46
N THR A 487 23.06 -7.00 7.08
CA THR A 487 23.18 -5.91 8.06
C THR A 487 22.01 -5.86 9.04
N TRP A 488 20.77 -5.93 8.55
CA TRP A 488 19.57 -5.93 9.40
C TRP A 488 19.29 -7.27 10.07
N ASN A 489 20.03 -8.32 9.72
CA ASN A 489 19.93 -9.66 10.31
C ASN A 489 21.13 -10.02 11.19
N ASN A 490 22.07 -9.09 11.38
CA ASN A 490 23.21 -9.27 12.28
C ASN A 490 22.78 -9.09 13.75
N THR A 491 22.03 -10.06 14.27
CA THR A 491 21.42 -10.04 15.61
C THR A 491 22.12 -10.99 16.59
N ALA A 492 23.25 -11.57 16.19
CA ALA A 492 24.01 -12.50 17.01
C ALA A 492 24.39 -11.84 18.35
N THR A 493 23.85 -12.38 19.45
CA THR A 493 24.05 -11.84 20.80
C THR A 493 24.35 -13.00 21.75
N PRO A 494 25.43 -12.94 22.55
CA PRO A 494 25.74 -14.00 23.51
C PRO A 494 24.62 -14.20 24.53
N TYR A 495 24.19 -15.45 24.69
CA TYR A 495 23.21 -15.90 25.68
C TYR A 495 23.57 -17.34 26.12
N PRO A 496 22.97 -17.91 27.17
CA PRO A 496 23.31 -19.25 27.65
C PRO A 496 22.69 -20.33 26.73
N ALA A 497 23.13 -20.36 25.46
CA ALA A 497 22.56 -21.16 24.39
C ALA A 497 22.64 -22.68 24.60
N GLU A 498 23.60 -23.13 25.41
CA GLU A 498 23.82 -24.55 25.72
C GLU A 498 23.00 -25.03 26.93
N LEU A 499 22.46 -24.10 27.73
CA LEU A 499 21.68 -24.47 28.91
C LEU A 499 20.24 -24.77 28.53
N ARG A 500 19.71 -25.84 29.12
CA ARG A 500 18.27 -26.08 29.14
C ARG A 500 17.59 -25.18 30.17
N VAL A 501 16.27 -25.13 30.07
CA VAL A 501 15.42 -24.24 30.89
C VAL A 501 15.55 -24.59 32.37
N GLU A 502 15.46 -25.87 32.72
CA GLU A 502 15.59 -26.37 34.09
C GLU A 502 16.98 -26.09 34.68
N GLN A 503 18.04 -26.27 33.89
CA GLN A 503 19.42 -25.97 34.32
C GLN A 503 19.62 -24.48 34.57
N ARG A 504 19.03 -23.63 33.71
CA ARG A 504 19.06 -22.18 33.89
C ARG A 504 18.26 -21.75 35.13
N PHE A 505 17.10 -22.37 35.37
CA PHE A 505 16.30 -22.14 36.57
C PHE A 505 17.06 -22.55 37.84
N GLU A 506 17.70 -23.72 37.87
CA GLU A 506 18.52 -24.19 39.00
C GLU A 506 19.65 -23.22 39.35
N ALA A 507 20.30 -22.64 38.34
CA ALA A 507 21.30 -21.60 38.55
C ALA A 507 20.70 -20.35 39.22
N MET A 508 19.46 -19.96 38.89
CA MET A 508 18.76 -18.86 39.57
C MET A 508 18.32 -19.24 40.97
N ALA A 509 17.81 -20.46 41.18
CA ALA A 509 17.40 -20.95 42.50
C ALA A 509 18.58 -21.06 43.47
N THR A 510 19.76 -21.43 42.97
CA THR A 510 21.00 -21.44 43.76
C THR A 510 21.46 -20.03 44.10
N ARG A 511 21.34 -19.09 43.16
CA ARG A 511 21.78 -17.70 43.34
C ARG A 511 20.82 -16.87 44.22
N PHE A 512 19.52 -17.17 44.16
CA PHE A 512 18.46 -16.38 44.77
C PHE A 512 17.43 -17.24 45.54
N PRO A 513 17.85 -18.11 46.47
CA PRO A 513 16.99 -19.13 47.06
C PRO A 513 15.76 -18.56 47.80
N ASP A 514 15.94 -17.44 48.49
CA ASP A 514 14.91 -16.85 49.35
C ASP A 514 14.11 -15.73 48.67
N ARG A 515 14.39 -15.42 47.39
CA ARG A 515 13.59 -14.44 46.64
C ARG A 515 12.22 -15.03 46.29
N PRO A 516 11.16 -14.22 46.25
CA PRO A 516 9.88 -14.63 45.68
C PRO A 516 10.03 -15.05 44.22
N ALA A 517 9.61 -16.27 43.89
CA ALA A 517 9.50 -16.77 42.52
C ALA A 517 8.08 -16.58 41.96
N ILE A 518 7.07 -16.85 42.79
CA ILE A 518 5.64 -16.68 42.46
C ILE A 518 4.94 -16.01 43.65
N GLU A 519 4.12 -15.00 43.37
CA GLU A 519 3.40 -14.27 44.41
C GLU A 519 1.94 -14.04 43.99
N THR A 520 0.99 -14.48 44.82
CA THR A 520 -0.45 -14.13 44.67
C THR A 520 -0.95 -13.38 45.92
N ASP A 521 -2.26 -13.21 46.05
CA ASP A 521 -2.90 -12.63 47.24
C ASP A 521 -2.66 -13.48 48.51
N ASP A 522 -2.70 -14.81 48.39
CA ASP A 522 -2.73 -15.71 49.55
C ASP A 522 -1.37 -16.38 49.86
N HIS A 523 -0.51 -16.58 48.85
CA HIS A 523 0.77 -17.27 49.04
C HIS A 523 1.93 -16.68 48.24
N THR A 524 3.11 -16.76 48.84
CA THR A 524 4.41 -16.47 48.22
C THR A 524 5.25 -17.72 48.21
N VAL A 525 5.67 -18.15 47.02
CA VAL A 525 6.57 -19.29 46.82
C VAL A 525 7.95 -18.77 46.44
N THR A 526 8.98 -19.13 47.22
CA THR A 526 10.37 -18.76 46.93
C THR A 526 10.98 -19.68 45.87
N TYR A 527 12.09 -19.25 45.27
CA TYR A 527 12.84 -20.09 44.31
C TYR A 527 13.24 -21.43 44.91
N LYS A 528 13.71 -21.46 46.16
CA LYS A 528 14.06 -22.69 46.87
C LYS A 528 12.86 -23.62 47.02
N GLN A 529 11.71 -23.09 47.44
CA GLN A 529 10.49 -23.88 47.61
C GLN A 529 10.00 -24.45 46.28
N LEU A 530 9.95 -23.63 45.22
CA LEU A 530 9.54 -24.05 43.89
C LEU A 530 10.47 -25.14 43.34
N HIS A 531 11.78 -25.01 43.56
CA HIS A 531 12.77 -26.00 43.17
C HIS A 531 12.56 -27.34 43.87
N THR A 532 12.39 -27.33 45.21
CA THR A 532 12.13 -28.55 45.99
C THR A 532 10.83 -29.25 45.54
N LEU A 533 9.75 -28.49 45.34
CA LEU A 533 8.48 -29.05 44.86
C LEU A 533 8.61 -29.67 43.46
N ALA A 534 9.34 -29.01 42.56
CA ALA A 534 9.56 -29.54 41.22
C ALA A 534 10.43 -30.81 41.21
N GLU A 535 11.40 -30.93 42.12
CA GLU A 535 12.21 -32.14 42.30
C GLU A 535 11.39 -33.30 42.85
N GLU A 536 10.61 -33.08 43.91
CA GLU A 536 9.72 -34.11 44.45
C GLU A 536 8.75 -34.61 43.38
N LEU A 537 8.12 -33.71 42.62
CA LEU A 537 7.20 -34.10 41.54
C LEU A 537 7.92 -34.84 40.40
N GLN A 538 9.14 -34.43 40.07
CA GLN A 538 9.95 -35.10 39.04
C GLN A 538 10.29 -36.54 39.43
N GLU A 539 10.71 -36.78 40.67
CA GLU A 539 10.99 -38.14 41.17
C GLU A 539 9.76 -39.04 41.01
N ARG A 540 8.57 -38.52 41.36
CA ARG A 540 7.30 -39.24 41.22
C ARG A 540 6.93 -39.52 39.77
N LEU A 541 7.17 -38.58 38.87
CA LEU A 541 6.96 -38.80 37.44
C LEU A 541 7.87 -39.93 36.93
N CYS A 542 9.14 -39.92 37.31
CA CYS A 542 10.12 -40.94 36.90
C CYS A 542 9.81 -42.32 37.49
N GLU A 543 9.42 -42.42 38.76
CA GLU A 543 8.94 -43.67 39.40
C GLU A 543 7.78 -44.31 38.63
N ARG A 544 7.00 -43.51 37.90
CA ARG A 544 5.83 -43.93 37.12
C ARG A 544 6.11 -44.10 35.63
N GLY A 545 7.36 -44.01 35.20
CA GLY A 545 7.76 -44.28 33.82
C GLY A 545 7.82 -43.05 32.92
N ALA A 546 7.76 -41.83 33.46
CA ALA A 546 8.13 -40.64 32.70
C ALA A 546 9.60 -40.77 32.25
N SER A 547 9.82 -40.59 30.95
CA SER A 547 11.12 -40.75 30.31
C SER A 547 11.42 -39.61 29.33
N SER A 548 12.69 -39.48 28.93
CA SER A 548 13.13 -38.35 28.12
C SER A 548 12.38 -38.21 26.79
N GLY A 549 11.93 -36.98 26.53
CA GLY A 549 11.23 -36.53 25.34
C GLY A 549 9.74 -36.89 25.28
N GLN A 550 9.20 -37.62 26.27
CA GLN A 550 7.74 -37.87 26.33
C GLN A 550 6.97 -36.57 26.51
N VAL A 551 5.80 -36.47 25.87
CA VAL A 551 4.88 -35.35 26.04
C VAL A 551 3.96 -35.63 27.24
N ILE A 552 3.96 -34.74 28.22
CA ILE A 552 3.15 -34.84 29.44
C ILE A 552 2.22 -33.62 29.49
N GLY A 553 0.91 -33.86 29.59
CA GLY A 553 -0.09 -32.80 29.67
C GLY A 553 -0.12 -32.13 31.04
N ILE A 554 -0.44 -30.84 31.09
CA ILE A 554 -0.71 -30.09 32.33
C ILE A 554 -2.07 -29.41 32.18
N CYS A 555 -3.04 -29.82 32.99
CA CYS A 555 -4.40 -29.26 33.02
C CYS A 555 -4.74 -28.82 34.45
N VAL A 556 -4.24 -27.67 34.87
CA VAL A 556 -4.46 -27.11 36.23
C VAL A 556 -4.89 -25.64 36.12
N LYS A 557 -5.67 -25.15 37.09
CA LYS A 557 -5.99 -23.71 37.23
C LYS A 557 -5.05 -23.02 38.22
N SER A 558 -4.51 -23.75 39.20
CA SER A 558 -3.62 -23.18 40.21
C SER A 558 -2.39 -22.51 39.58
N PRO A 559 -2.12 -21.24 39.92
CA PRO A 559 -0.97 -20.51 39.37
C PRO A 559 0.38 -21.04 39.88
N TYR A 560 0.39 -21.86 40.93
CA TYR A 560 1.61 -22.46 41.48
C TYR A 560 1.89 -23.84 40.91
N TRP A 561 0.84 -24.63 40.64
CA TRP A 561 1.02 -25.99 40.15
C TRP A 561 1.53 -26.02 38.72
N PHE A 562 1.15 -25.05 37.89
CA PHE A 562 1.63 -25.04 36.51
C PHE A 562 3.15 -24.86 36.39
N PRO A 563 3.80 -23.84 36.99
CA PRO A 563 5.25 -23.71 36.96
C PRO A 563 5.97 -24.91 37.59
N THR A 564 5.43 -25.44 38.69
CA THR A 564 5.98 -26.62 39.37
C THR A 564 5.95 -27.86 38.47
N ALA A 565 4.81 -28.14 37.83
CA ALA A 565 4.64 -29.25 36.91
C ALA A 565 5.51 -29.11 35.66
N ALA A 566 5.58 -27.91 35.07
CA ALA A 566 6.43 -27.64 33.92
C ALA A 566 7.91 -27.89 34.24
N LEU A 567 8.41 -27.38 35.36
CA LEU A 567 9.78 -27.64 35.81
C LEU A 567 10.04 -29.13 36.09
N ALA A 568 9.10 -29.83 36.74
CA ALA A 568 9.23 -31.25 37.04
C ALA A 568 9.32 -32.11 35.76
N ILE A 569 8.47 -31.80 34.76
CA ILE A 569 8.49 -32.46 33.46
C ILE A 569 9.81 -32.20 32.74
N LEU A 570 10.28 -30.95 32.70
CA LEU A 570 11.54 -30.61 32.05
C LEU A 570 12.75 -31.27 32.74
N LYS A 571 12.77 -31.33 34.08
CA LYS A 571 13.79 -32.04 34.87
C LYS A 571 13.81 -33.55 34.59
N SER A 572 12.65 -34.17 34.34
CA SER A 572 12.58 -35.57 33.89
C SER A 572 13.10 -35.78 32.46
N GLY A 573 13.45 -34.69 31.76
CA GLY A 573 13.83 -34.67 30.35
C GLY A 573 12.65 -34.76 29.39
N GLY A 574 11.42 -34.62 29.88
CA GLY A 574 10.18 -34.63 29.12
C GLY A 574 9.82 -33.26 28.54
N CYS A 575 8.69 -33.23 27.82
CA CYS A 575 8.16 -32.06 27.13
C CYS A 575 6.75 -31.78 27.64
N TYR A 576 6.45 -30.57 28.11
CA TYR A 576 5.12 -30.28 28.65
C TYR A 576 4.13 -29.81 27.57
N LEU A 577 2.86 -30.19 27.73
CA LEU A 577 1.74 -29.72 26.91
C LEU A 577 0.73 -29.00 27.82
N PRO A 578 0.62 -27.66 27.77
CA PRO A 578 -0.42 -26.95 28.48
C PRO A 578 -1.80 -27.22 27.88
N LEU A 579 -2.75 -27.56 28.75
CA LEU A 579 -4.15 -27.80 28.43
C LEU A 579 -5.00 -26.79 29.18
N ASP A 580 -5.76 -25.96 28.45
CA ASP A 580 -6.63 -24.96 29.08
C ASP A 580 -7.90 -25.62 29.65
N PRO A 581 -8.12 -25.56 30.98
CA PRO A 581 -9.30 -26.14 31.61
C PRO A 581 -10.64 -25.53 31.14
N SER A 582 -10.61 -24.38 30.45
CA SER A 582 -11.81 -23.75 29.87
C SER A 582 -12.24 -24.38 28.53
N TYR A 583 -11.40 -25.20 27.91
CA TYR A 583 -11.73 -25.85 26.65
C TYR A 583 -12.74 -26.99 26.85
N PRO A 584 -13.60 -27.26 25.83
CA PRO A 584 -14.48 -28.41 25.88
C PRO A 584 -13.70 -29.72 26.05
N MET A 585 -14.24 -30.65 26.85
CA MET A 585 -13.65 -31.96 27.13
C MET A 585 -13.29 -32.74 25.86
N GLU A 586 -14.11 -32.67 24.79
CA GLU A 586 -13.83 -33.33 23.51
C GLU A 586 -12.55 -32.79 22.85
N ARG A 587 -12.31 -31.46 22.94
CA ARG A 587 -11.09 -30.83 22.42
C ARG A 587 -9.87 -31.21 23.24
N LEU A 588 -9.99 -31.20 24.57
CA LEU A 588 -8.91 -31.62 25.47
C LEU A 588 -8.51 -33.08 25.22
N SER A 589 -9.49 -33.98 25.10
CA SER A 589 -9.24 -35.38 24.76
C SER A 589 -8.57 -35.54 23.40
N THR A 590 -8.96 -34.75 22.40
CA THR A 590 -8.34 -34.77 21.07
C THR A 590 -6.87 -34.33 21.16
N MET A 591 -6.56 -33.24 21.85
CA MET A 591 -5.19 -32.74 22.03
C MET A 591 -4.30 -33.76 22.77
N VAL A 592 -4.82 -34.38 23.83
CA VAL A 592 -4.14 -35.43 24.60
C VAL A 592 -3.84 -36.66 23.72
N SER A 593 -4.81 -37.08 22.90
CA SER A 593 -4.66 -38.20 21.98
C SER A 593 -3.68 -37.90 20.84
N GLU A 594 -3.78 -36.72 20.21
CA GLU A 594 -2.89 -36.30 19.12
C GLU A 594 -1.45 -36.15 19.60
N ALA A 595 -1.25 -35.63 20.82
CA ALA A 595 0.06 -35.54 21.43
C ALA A 595 0.58 -36.86 22.02
N ARG A 596 -0.25 -37.90 22.04
CA ARG A 596 0.04 -39.21 22.63
C ARG A 596 0.53 -39.08 24.08
N CYS A 597 -0.12 -38.22 24.86
CA CYS A 597 0.30 -37.97 26.24
C CYS A 597 0.19 -39.25 27.07
N HIS A 598 1.28 -39.64 27.72
CA HIS A 598 1.29 -40.78 28.62
C HIS A 598 0.64 -40.44 29.97
N PHE A 599 0.92 -39.22 30.46
CA PHE A 599 0.34 -38.66 31.67
C PHE A 599 -0.25 -37.28 31.41
N VAL A 600 -1.28 -36.94 32.18
CA VAL A 600 -1.77 -35.57 32.35
C VAL A 600 -1.76 -35.23 33.84
N ILE A 601 -1.05 -34.16 34.20
CA ILE A 601 -1.06 -33.63 35.56
C ILE A 601 -2.30 -32.75 35.71
N THR A 602 -3.14 -33.08 36.68
CA THR A 602 -4.41 -32.42 36.98
C THR A 602 -4.44 -31.94 38.43
N GLU A 603 -5.46 -31.18 38.81
CA GLU A 603 -5.84 -30.92 40.20
C GLU A 603 -7.29 -31.37 40.40
N GLU A 604 -7.75 -31.40 41.65
CA GLU A 604 -9.05 -31.98 41.99
C GLU A 604 -10.23 -31.39 41.19
N GLU A 605 -10.19 -30.08 40.91
CA GLU A 605 -11.22 -29.40 40.11
C GLU A 605 -11.16 -29.72 38.61
N THR A 606 -9.98 -30.07 38.07
CA THR A 606 -9.78 -30.26 36.63
C THR A 606 -9.66 -31.72 36.23
N ASP A 607 -9.52 -32.64 37.18
CA ASP A 607 -9.36 -34.08 36.93
C ASP A 607 -10.47 -34.67 36.07
N SER A 608 -11.72 -34.22 36.29
CA SER A 608 -12.90 -34.69 35.55
C SER A 608 -12.96 -34.23 34.09
N LEU A 609 -12.15 -33.24 33.69
CA LEU A 609 -12.12 -32.71 32.32
C LEU A 609 -11.34 -33.61 31.35
N ILE A 610 -10.54 -34.54 31.87
CA ILE A 610 -9.71 -35.45 31.09
C ILE A 610 -10.27 -36.87 31.26
N PRO A 611 -10.92 -37.45 30.23
CA PRO A 611 -11.50 -38.78 30.35
C PRO A 611 -10.46 -39.85 30.71
N SER A 612 -10.83 -40.84 31.53
CA SER A 612 -9.93 -41.92 31.99
C SER A 612 -9.42 -42.83 30.88
N GLU A 613 -10.11 -42.82 29.75
CA GLU A 613 -9.72 -43.56 28.55
C GLU A 613 -8.67 -42.81 27.73
N SER A 614 -8.51 -41.49 27.94
CA SER A 614 -7.64 -40.64 27.12
C SER A 614 -6.18 -40.63 27.60
N ALA A 615 -5.93 -40.64 28.91
CA ALA A 615 -4.60 -40.72 29.51
C ALA A 615 -4.66 -41.05 31.01
N SER A 616 -3.54 -41.51 31.58
CA SER A 616 -3.37 -41.60 33.03
C SER A 616 -3.27 -40.21 33.64
N ARG A 617 -3.92 -39.98 34.78
CA ARG A 617 -3.94 -38.68 35.45
C ARG A 617 -3.18 -38.73 36.77
N LEU A 618 -2.32 -37.74 36.97
CA LEU A 618 -1.68 -37.46 38.25
C LEU A 618 -2.39 -36.25 38.86
N CYS A 619 -3.36 -36.52 39.74
CA CYS A 619 -4.19 -35.50 40.36
C CYS A 619 -3.50 -34.96 41.62
N LEU A 620 -3.04 -33.72 41.58
CA LEU A 620 -2.46 -33.00 42.70
C LEU A 620 -3.55 -32.62 43.71
N LYS A 621 -3.25 -32.74 45.01
CA LYS A 621 -4.18 -32.42 46.11
C LYS A 621 -3.73 -31.18 46.88
N PRO A 622 -4.65 -30.26 47.24
CA PRO A 622 -4.35 -29.17 48.17
C PRO A 622 -4.29 -29.65 49.63
N PRO A 623 -3.67 -28.88 50.55
CA PRO A 623 -2.93 -27.63 50.32
C PRO A 623 -1.47 -27.85 49.89
N LEU A 624 -0.78 -26.76 49.49
CA LEU A 624 0.68 -26.76 49.34
C LEU A 624 1.34 -27.20 50.65
N PRO A 625 2.39 -28.05 50.64
CA PRO A 625 3.12 -28.40 51.84
C PRO A 625 3.68 -27.13 52.51
N GLN A 626 3.48 -26.97 53.82
CA GLN A 626 4.14 -25.89 54.55
C GLN A 626 5.65 -26.15 54.65
N VAL A 627 6.43 -25.10 54.91
CA VAL A 627 7.90 -25.22 55.00
C VAL A 627 8.30 -26.25 56.06
N GLY A 628 8.87 -27.37 55.60
CA GLY A 628 9.33 -28.47 56.47
C GLY A 628 8.42 -29.69 56.51
N GLU A 629 7.23 -29.64 55.89
CA GLU A 629 6.39 -30.83 55.67
C GLU A 629 6.83 -31.54 54.38
N SER A 630 7.09 -32.85 54.48
CA SER A 630 7.48 -33.67 53.34
C SER A 630 6.25 -34.19 52.62
N GLY A 631 6.23 -34.07 51.28
CA GLY A 631 5.35 -34.85 50.42
C GLY A 631 4.31 -34.02 49.67
N ILE A 632 4.47 -33.96 48.35
CA ILE A 632 3.35 -33.68 47.45
C ILE A 632 2.31 -34.79 47.58
N HIS A 633 1.09 -34.44 47.99
CA HIS A 633 -0.04 -35.34 47.98
C HIS A 633 -0.61 -35.43 46.56
N PHE A 634 -0.60 -36.62 45.97
CA PHE A 634 -1.22 -36.88 44.67
C PHE A 634 -1.94 -38.23 44.66
N GLU A 635 -2.97 -38.31 43.82
CA GLU A 635 -3.68 -39.55 43.51
C GLU A 635 -3.51 -39.86 42.02
N ILE A 636 -3.24 -41.12 41.71
CA ILE A 636 -3.23 -41.58 40.32
C ILE A 636 -4.61 -42.13 39.99
N ARG A 637 -5.17 -41.66 38.87
CA ARG A 637 -6.50 -42.04 38.38
C ARG A 637 -6.41 -42.43 36.91
N GLY A 638 -7.20 -43.42 36.49
CA GLY A 638 -7.18 -43.95 35.11
C GLY A 638 -6.30 -45.18 34.93
N ASN A 639 -5.98 -45.51 33.67
CA ASN A 639 -5.34 -46.79 33.32
C ASN A 639 -3.80 -46.74 33.37
N ALA A 640 -3.26 -46.80 34.58
CA ALA A 640 -1.83 -46.62 34.88
C ALA A 640 -0.88 -47.71 34.33
N ASP A 641 -1.42 -48.84 33.85
CA ASP A 641 -0.64 -50.01 33.42
C ASP A 641 -0.42 -50.09 31.89
N SER A 642 -0.79 -49.05 31.14
CA SER A 642 -0.56 -49.02 29.68
C SER A 642 0.94 -48.76 29.40
N PRO A 643 1.60 -49.54 28.51
CA PRO A 643 3.01 -49.31 28.20
C PRO A 643 3.22 -47.90 27.64
N PRO A 644 4.37 -47.26 27.92
CA PRO A 644 4.66 -45.94 27.40
C PRO A 644 4.60 -45.95 25.86
N PRO A 645 4.02 -44.91 25.23
CA PRO A 645 3.98 -44.81 23.78
C PRO A 645 5.40 -44.84 23.18
N GLU A 646 5.52 -45.24 21.90
CA GLU A 646 6.79 -45.27 21.16
C GLU A 646 7.61 -43.97 21.33
N PRO A 647 8.96 -44.07 21.29
CA PRO A 647 9.84 -42.96 21.62
C PRO A 647 9.56 -41.71 20.76
N PRO A 648 9.77 -40.53 21.35
CA PRO A 648 9.27 -39.26 20.82
C PRO A 648 9.91 -38.86 19.48
N TYR A 649 9.09 -38.20 18.68
CA TYR A 649 9.49 -37.51 17.44
C TYR A 649 10.47 -36.37 17.79
N PHE A 650 11.56 -36.21 17.02
CA PHE A 650 12.74 -35.35 17.29
C PHE A 650 13.80 -35.89 18.29
N SER A 651 13.90 -37.20 18.45
CA SER A 651 14.93 -37.86 19.29
C SER A 651 16.38 -37.58 18.87
N ASP A 652 16.61 -37.08 17.66
CA ASP A 652 17.90 -36.61 17.16
C ASP A 652 18.37 -35.30 17.83
N ARG A 653 17.45 -34.57 18.48
CA ARG A 653 17.74 -33.30 19.13
C ARG A 653 18.08 -33.49 20.61
N THR A 654 19.28 -33.07 20.98
CA THR A 654 19.82 -33.21 22.35
C THR A 654 20.19 -31.86 22.94
N GLY A 655 20.51 -31.83 24.25
CA GLY A 655 20.89 -30.60 24.95
C GLY A 655 19.80 -29.52 24.87
N ALA A 656 20.19 -28.27 24.67
CA ALA A 656 19.26 -27.15 24.53
C ALA A 656 18.34 -27.23 23.29
N LYS A 657 18.68 -28.05 22.28
CA LYS A 657 17.85 -28.24 21.09
C LYS A 657 16.74 -29.26 21.29
N ALA A 658 16.73 -29.98 22.41
CA ALA A 658 15.68 -30.93 22.76
C ALA A 658 14.33 -30.22 22.95
N PRO A 659 13.20 -30.89 22.67
CA PRO A 659 11.86 -30.35 22.93
C PRO A 659 11.64 -29.96 24.40
N ALA A 660 11.10 -28.77 24.62
CA ALA A 660 10.72 -28.26 25.94
C ALA A 660 9.20 -28.26 26.13
N TYR A 661 8.45 -27.81 25.12
CA TYR A 661 7.00 -27.84 25.15
C TYR A 661 6.36 -28.04 23.79
N VAL A 662 5.08 -28.44 23.81
CA VAL A 662 4.20 -28.44 22.64
C VAL A 662 3.05 -27.48 22.90
N MET A 663 2.76 -26.59 21.96
CA MET A 663 1.55 -25.77 21.99
C MET A 663 0.71 -26.00 20.74
N PHE A 664 -0.58 -26.26 20.93
CA PHE A 664 -1.49 -26.43 19.79
C PHE A 664 -1.99 -25.09 19.28
N THR A 665 -1.90 -24.90 17.97
CA THR A 665 -2.51 -23.80 17.23
C THR A 665 -3.67 -24.32 16.39
N SER A 666 -4.55 -23.41 15.93
CA SER A 666 -5.63 -23.78 14.99
C SER A 666 -5.05 -24.28 13.67
N GLY A 667 -5.70 -25.26 13.05
CA GLY A 667 -5.18 -25.95 11.86
C GLY A 667 -6.06 -25.81 10.64
N SER A 668 -5.46 -25.47 9.49
CA SER A 668 -6.16 -25.32 8.20
C SER A 668 -6.95 -26.56 7.72
N THR A 669 -6.61 -27.75 8.22
CA THR A 669 -7.31 -29.02 7.93
C THR A 669 -8.46 -29.34 8.89
N GLY A 670 -8.70 -28.48 9.89
CA GLY A 670 -9.74 -28.67 10.90
C GLY A 670 -9.37 -29.53 12.10
N THR A 671 -8.10 -29.90 12.21
CA THR A 671 -7.50 -30.52 13.42
C THR A 671 -6.42 -29.60 13.96
N PRO A 672 -6.34 -29.38 15.29
CA PRO A 672 -5.28 -28.58 15.90
C PRO A 672 -3.87 -29.04 15.50
N LYS A 673 -2.91 -28.12 15.38
CA LYS A 673 -1.50 -28.44 15.04
C LYS A 673 -0.60 -28.18 16.23
N GLY A 674 0.02 -29.23 16.77
CA GLY A 674 1.00 -29.09 17.86
C GLY A 674 2.33 -28.56 17.36
N VAL A 675 2.75 -27.37 17.79
CA VAL A 675 4.08 -26.80 17.50
C VAL A 675 5.04 -27.20 18.61
N THR A 676 6.14 -27.87 18.25
CA THR A 676 7.14 -28.35 19.22
C THR A 676 8.31 -27.38 19.34
N ILE A 677 8.52 -26.81 20.53
CA ILE A 677 9.50 -25.75 20.79
C ILE A 677 10.70 -26.29 21.58
N PRO A 678 11.95 -25.99 21.17
CA PRO A 678 13.13 -26.43 21.90
C PRO A 678 13.43 -25.54 23.12
N HIS A 679 14.18 -26.05 24.10
CA HIS A 679 14.65 -25.24 25.25
C HIS A 679 15.41 -23.98 24.81
N GLN A 680 16.23 -24.09 23.76
CA GLN A 680 16.99 -22.99 23.19
C GLN A 680 16.10 -21.83 22.75
N GLY A 681 14.90 -22.12 22.23
CA GLY A 681 13.94 -21.08 21.84
C GLY A 681 13.51 -20.22 23.03
N ILE A 682 13.26 -20.85 24.19
CA ILE A 682 12.90 -20.15 25.43
C ILE A 682 14.08 -19.32 25.94
N THR A 683 15.27 -19.92 26.09
CA THR A 683 16.42 -19.20 26.63
C THR A 683 16.84 -18.04 25.74
N ARG A 684 16.74 -18.19 24.41
CA ARG A 684 16.94 -17.11 23.45
C ARG A 684 15.91 -15.99 23.58
N LEU A 685 14.65 -16.34 23.87
CA LEU A 685 13.56 -15.37 24.02
C LEU A 685 13.76 -14.46 25.23
N VAL A 686 14.25 -14.99 26.36
CA VAL A 686 14.20 -14.28 27.66
C VAL A 686 15.54 -13.99 28.33
N CYS A 687 16.65 -14.56 27.88
CA CYS A 687 17.97 -14.32 28.46
C CYS A 687 18.84 -13.42 27.57
N ALA A 688 19.43 -12.37 28.17
CA ALA A 688 20.41 -11.49 27.50
C ALA A 688 19.94 -10.94 26.13
N THR A 689 18.71 -10.43 26.09
CA THR A 689 18.05 -10.01 24.85
C THR A 689 18.42 -8.59 24.43
N ASN A 690 18.19 -8.24 23.16
CA ASN A 690 18.39 -6.89 22.62
C ASN A 690 17.15 -5.98 22.72
N TYR A 691 15.98 -6.51 23.08
CA TYR A 691 14.72 -5.77 23.10
C TYR A 691 14.29 -5.36 24.52
N ILE A 692 14.63 -6.16 25.52
CA ILE A 692 14.45 -5.85 26.96
C ILE A 692 15.61 -6.36 27.82
N GLN A 693 15.75 -5.79 29.01
CA GLN A 693 16.68 -6.26 30.04
C GLN A 693 15.88 -6.66 31.29
N LEU A 694 15.78 -7.98 31.50
CA LEU A 694 15.12 -8.59 32.66
C LEU A 694 16.14 -8.81 33.77
N GLU A 695 15.80 -8.36 34.97
CA GLU A 695 16.64 -8.35 36.17
C GLU A 695 15.93 -9.05 37.34
N ALA A 696 16.66 -9.34 38.41
CA ALA A 696 16.10 -10.06 39.56
C ALA A 696 15.01 -9.27 40.27
N GLU A 697 15.04 -7.94 40.19
CA GLU A 697 14.07 -7.01 40.77
C GLU A 697 12.77 -6.93 39.96
N ASP A 698 12.74 -7.46 38.74
CA ASP A 698 11.56 -7.36 37.90
C ASP A 698 10.42 -8.24 38.39
N ARG A 699 9.21 -7.69 38.30
CA ARG A 699 7.94 -8.32 38.66
C ARG A 699 7.10 -8.39 37.40
N ILE A 700 6.87 -9.60 36.91
CA ILE A 700 6.23 -9.86 35.63
C ILE A 700 4.81 -10.34 35.86
N ALA A 701 3.82 -9.63 35.31
CA ALA A 701 2.44 -10.08 35.38
C ALA A 701 2.23 -11.33 34.50
N GLN A 702 1.63 -12.38 35.07
CA GLN A 702 1.15 -13.52 34.32
C GLN A 702 -0.35 -13.34 34.06
N LEU A 703 -0.69 -13.12 32.81
CA LEU A 703 -2.03 -12.77 32.34
C LEU A 703 -2.41 -13.58 31.10
N SER A 704 -1.42 -13.96 30.31
CA SER A 704 -1.64 -14.80 29.15
C SER A 704 -2.07 -16.17 29.61
N ASN A 705 -3.06 -16.72 28.92
CA ASN A 705 -3.47 -18.09 29.14
C ASN A 705 -2.28 -19.04 28.89
N LEU A 706 -2.02 -19.94 29.84
CA LEU A 706 -0.85 -20.82 29.86
C LEU A 706 -0.80 -21.79 28.68
N ALA A 707 -1.93 -22.01 27.99
CA ALA A 707 -2.00 -22.75 26.72
C ALA A 707 -1.61 -21.93 25.47
N PHE A 708 -1.20 -20.67 25.64
CA PHE A 708 -0.70 -19.80 24.58
C PHE A 708 0.76 -19.42 24.79
N ASP A 709 1.48 -19.22 23.70
CA ASP A 709 2.93 -18.98 23.66
C ASP A 709 3.34 -17.68 24.34
N ALA A 710 2.50 -16.64 24.33
CA ALA A 710 2.72 -15.41 25.11
C ALA A 710 3.02 -15.68 26.60
N SER A 711 2.40 -16.72 27.18
CA SER A 711 2.63 -17.11 28.58
C SER A 711 4.05 -17.61 28.84
N THR A 712 4.76 -18.10 27.81
CA THR A 712 6.14 -18.56 27.93
C THR A 712 7.10 -17.41 28.20
N PHE A 713 6.83 -16.23 27.62
CA PHE A 713 7.59 -15.02 27.95
C PHE A 713 7.37 -14.61 29.41
N GLU A 714 6.12 -14.62 29.87
CA GLU A 714 5.76 -14.21 31.24
C GLU A 714 6.43 -15.14 32.27
N LEU A 715 6.21 -16.45 32.10
CA LEU A 715 6.70 -17.49 33.00
C LEU A 715 8.22 -17.55 33.03
N TRP A 716 8.85 -17.78 31.88
CA TRP A 716 10.28 -18.01 31.81
C TRP A 716 11.08 -16.71 31.87
N GLY A 717 10.48 -15.58 31.48
CA GLY A 717 11.05 -14.25 31.68
C GLY A 717 11.34 -13.97 33.14
N ALA A 718 10.40 -14.32 34.04
CA ALA A 718 10.59 -14.15 35.47
C ALA A 718 11.59 -15.18 36.01
N LEU A 719 11.28 -16.47 35.81
CA LEU A 719 11.97 -17.57 36.50
C LEU A 719 13.42 -17.81 36.03
N LEU A 720 13.77 -17.45 34.79
CA LEU A 720 15.13 -17.63 34.27
C LEU A 720 16.05 -16.42 34.51
N ASN A 721 15.53 -15.34 35.08
CA ASN A 721 16.27 -14.11 35.36
C ASN A 721 16.26 -13.70 36.85
N GLY A 722 15.66 -14.51 37.74
CA GLY A 722 15.62 -14.24 39.18
C GLY A 722 14.49 -13.29 39.61
N GLY A 723 13.59 -12.94 38.68
CA GLY A 723 12.42 -12.10 38.91
C GLY A 723 11.28 -12.83 39.61
N CYS A 724 10.17 -12.14 39.80
CA CYS A 724 8.95 -12.69 40.41
C CYS A 724 7.80 -12.75 39.40
N LEU A 725 7.16 -13.90 39.28
CA LEU A 725 5.93 -14.09 38.52
C LEU A 725 4.73 -13.66 39.38
N VAL A 726 3.88 -12.79 38.85
CA VAL A 726 2.71 -12.25 39.55
C VAL A 726 1.43 -12.61 38.77
N PRO A 727 0.79 -13.76 39.07
CA PRO A 727 -0.46 -14.17 38.45
C PRO A 727 -1.58 -13.15 38.67
N LEU A 728 -2.25 -12.77 37.58
CA LEU A 728 -3.36 -11.82 37.58
C LEU A 728 -4.70 -12.57 37.55
N PRO A 729 -5.62 -12.33 38.50
CA PRO A 729 -6.96 -12.93 38.47
C PRO A 729 -7.73 -12.54 37.21
N LYS A 730 -8.38 -13.51 36.54
CA LYS A 730 -9.01 -13.29 35.23
C LYS A 730 -10.13 -12.25 35.29
N GLU A 731 -10.81 -12.12 36.43
CA GLU A 731 -11.89 -11.16 36.68
C GLU A 731 -11.40 -9.71 36.54
N THR A 732 -10.16 -9.44 36.93
CA THR A 732 -9.50 -8.13 36.84
C THR A 732 -9.33 -7.65 35.40
N LEU A 733 -9.30 -8.57 34.41
CA LEU A 733 -9.19 -8.23 32.98
C LEU A 733 -10.47 -7.61 32.42
N VAL A 734 -11.61 -7.76 33.11
CA VAL A 734 -12.91 -7.24 32.66
C VAL A 734 -13.06 -5.75 32.96
N SER A 735 -12.25 -5.20 33.88
CA SER A 735 -12.32 -3.80 34.34
C SER A 735 -10.96 -3.10 34.18
N PRO A 736 -10.80 -2.16 33.23
CA PRO A 736 -9.55 -1.43 33.04
C PRO A 736 -9.02 -0.70 34.28
N LYS A 737 -9.92 -0.25 35.19
CA LYS A 737 -9.54 0.39 36.45
C LYS A 737 -9.01 -0.59 37.50
N GLU A 738 -9.59 -1.78 37.58
CA GLU A 738 -9.08 -2.84 38.46
C GLU A 738 -7.72 -3.32 37.96
N PHE A 739 -7.55 -3.42 36.65
CA PHE A 739 -6.26 -3.70 36.01
C PHE A 739 -5.19 -2.67 36.38
N GLU A 740 -5.47 -1.38 36.22
CA GLU A 740 -4.57 -0.29 36.66
C GLU A 740 -4.21 -0.41 38.15
N SER A 741 -5.21 -0.64 39.00
CA SER A 741 -5.03 -0.77 40.46
C SER A 741 -4.19 -1.98 40.84
N PHE A 742 -4.35 -3.10 40.12
CA PHE A 742 -3.56 -4.31 40.32
C PHE A 742 -2.10 -4.09 39.95
N LEU A 743 -1.81 -3.53 38.77
CA LEU A 743 -0.44 -3.28 38.33
C LEU A 743 0.31 -2.37 39.31
N ALA A 744 -0.37 -1.34 39.82
CA ALA A 744 0.18 -0.42 40.80
C ALA A 744 0.41 -1.08 42.16
N SER A 745 -0.60 -1.77 42.72
CA SER A 745 -0.51 -2.38 44.05
C SER A 745 0.52 -3.51 44.12
N ARG A 746 0.69 -4.26 43.02
CA ARG A 746 1.67 -5.32 42.90
C ARG A 746 3.03 -4.86 42.37
N THR A 747 3.22 -3.55 42.15
CA THR A 747 4.46 -2.94 41.64
C THR A 747 5.01 -3.66 40.41
N VAL A 748 4.11 -4.01 39.47
CA VAL A 748 4.48 -4.73 38.24
C VAL A 748 5.42 -3.87 37.41
N SER A 749 6.57 -4.44 37.03
CA SER A 749 7.57 -3.75 36.19
C SER A 749 7.50 -4.17 34.73
N VAL A 750 7.02 -5.39 34.44
CA VAL A 750 6.91 -5.94 33.09
C VAL A 750 5.52 -6.51 32.85
N VAL A 751 4.89 -6.09 31.76
CA VAL A 751 3.58 -6.59 31.34
C VAL A 751 3.57 -6.80 29.83
N PHE A 752 3.09 -7.97 29.40
CA PHE A 752 2.66 -8.17 28.03
C PHE A 752 1.14 -8.03 27.96
N VAL A 753 0.57 -7.45 26.92
CA VAL A 753 -0.88 -7.46 26.68
C VAL A 753 -1.17 -7.76 25.22
N THR A 754 -2.27 -8.44 24.94
CA THR A 754 -2.72 -8.55 23.54
C THR A 754 -3.10 -7.16 23.01
N THR A 755 -2.93 -6.95 21.71
CA THR A 755 -3.29 -5.67 21.07
C THR A 755 -4.74 -5.26 21.35
N ALA A 756 -5.69 -6.21 21.33
CA ALA A 756 -7.08 -5.95 21.65
C ALA A 756 -7.27 -5.43 23.09
N LEU A 757 -6.60 -6.05 24.07
CA LEU A 757 -6.66 -5.61 25.46
C LEU A 757 -5.99 -4.25 25.65
N LEU A 758 -4.86 -4.00 24.97
CA LEU A 758 -4.20 -2.69 24.95
C LEU A 758 -5.17 -1.60 24.47
N ASN A 759 -5.87 -1.83 23.36
CA ASN A 759 -6.82 -0.86 22.81
C ASN A 759 -7.95 -0.55 23.80
N GLN A 760 -8.50 -1.57 24.46
CA GLN A 760 -9.55 -1.40 25.47
C GLN A 760 -9.06 -0.58 26.66
N ILE A 761 -7.88 -0.93 27.22
CA ILE A 761 -7.31 -0.21 28.35
C ILE A 761 -6.95 1.22 27.96
N ALA A 762 -6.40 1.46 26.76
CA ALA A 762 -6.06 2.79 26.29
C ALA A 762 -7.27 3.72 26.14
N ALA A 763 -8.45 3.18 25.86
CA ALA A 763 -9.68 3.96 25.74
C ALA A 763 -10.22 4.43 27.10
N GLU A 764 -10.15 3.57 28.13
CA GLU A 764 -10.80 3.82 29.43
C GLU A 764 -9.82 4.25 30.54
N ALA A 765 -8.59 3.74 30.51
CA ALA A 765 -7.57 3.92 31.54
C ALA A 765 -6.15 4.03 30.92
N PRO A 766 -5.86 5.01 30.04
CA PRO A 766 -4.57 5.12 29.36
C PRO A 766 -3.37 5.34 30.30
N LYS A 767 -3.61 5.76 31.54
CA LYS A 767 -2.59 5.91 32.59
C LYS A 767 -2.17 4.59 33.24
N ALA A 768 -2.88 3.49 33.00
CA ALA A 768 -2.59 2.17 33.58
C ALA A 768 -1.15 1.71 33.31
N PHE A 769 -0.54 2.17 32.22
CA PHE A 769 0.81 1.82 31.80
C PHE A 769 1.89 2.82 32.27
N SER A 770 1.49 3.92 32.91
CA SER A 770 2.41 4.98 33.30
C SER A 770 3.42 4.49 34.34
N GLY A 771 4.72 4.72 34.07
CA GLY A 771 5.80 4.37 34.98
C GLY A 771 6.23 2.89 34.96
N ILE A 772 5.54 2.03 34.21
CA ILE A 772 5.95 0.63 34.03
C ILE A 772 7.27 0.58 33.24
N LYS A 773 8.20 -0.32 33.63
CA LYS A 773 9.54 -0.43 33.02
C LYS A 773 9.45 -0.95 31.58
N HIS A 774 8.65 -1.99 31.35
CA HIS A 774 8.44 -2.60 30.03
C HIS A 774 6.96 -2.94 29.82
N VAL A 775 6.34 -2.32 28.82
CA VAL A 775 5.01 -2.68 28.33
C VAL A 775 5.19 -3.23 26.92
N LEU A 776 4.92 -4.51 26.76
CA LEU A 776 4.96 -5.21 25.49
C LEU A 776 3.52 -5.46 25.04
N PHE A 777 3.26 -5.34 23.74
CA PHE A 777 1.99 -5.74 23.20
C PHE A 777 2.13 -6.33 21.81
N GLY A 778 1.21 -7.19 21.43
CA GLY A 778 1.24 -7.83 20.12
C GLY A 778 0.12 -8.83 19.90
N GLY A 779 0.30 -9.60 18.84
CA GLY A 779 -0.68 -10.59 18.38
C GLY A 779 -1.54 -10.06 17.24
N GLU A 780 -1.72 -8.75 17.07
CA GLU A 780 -2.55 -8.14 16.02
C GLU A 780 -2.07 -6.74 15.65
N ALA A 781 -2.56 -6.20 14.53
CA ALA A 781 -2.37 -4.80 14.18
C ALA A 781 -3.04 -3.88 15.23
N VAL A 782 -2.31 -2.86 15.68
CA VAL A 782 -2.74 -1.95 16.75
C VAL A 782 -3.42 -0.71 16.21
N HIS A 783 -4.43 -0.22 16.94
CA HIS A 783 -5.05 1.06 16.63
C HIS A 783 -4.08 2.18 17.01
N VAL A 784 -3.65 2.97 16.02
CA VAL A 784 -2.66 4.05 16.21
C VAL A 784 -3.10 5.03 17.29
N GLY A 785 -4.40 5.36 17.34
CA GLY A 785 -4.96 6.24 18.37
C GLY A 785 -4.84 5.69 19.80
N ALA A 786 -4.83 4.36 19.99
CA ALA A 786 -4.64 3.77 21.32
C ALA A 786 -3.21 4.01 21.82
N VAL A 787 -2.22 3.83 20.96
CA VAL A 787 -0.81 4.10 21.26
C VAL A 787 -0.60 5.59 21.55
N GLN A 788 -1.19 6.48 20.74
CA GLN A 788 -1.12 7.93 20.97
C GLN A 788 -1.71 8.33 22.34
N SER A 789 -2.85 7.76 22.73
CA SER A 789 -3.48 8.02 24.03
C SER A 789 -2.59 7.58 25.20
N ILE A 790 -1.92 6.43 25.11
CA ILE A 790 -0.97 5.96 26.13
C ILE A 790 0.22 6.93 26.24
N LEU A 791 0.81 7.33 25.10
CA LEU A 791 1.94 8.26 25.08
C LEU A 791 1.57 9.63 25.66
N ALA A 792 0.35 10.12 25.38
CA ALA A 792 -0.13 11.40 25.89
C ALA A 792 -0.47 11.38 27.39
N ALA A 793 -0.96 10.24 27.91
CA ALA A 793 -1.39 10.10 29.30
C ALA A 793 -0.23 9.92 30.31
N GLY A 794 0.95 9.51 29.82
CA GLY A 794 2.13 9.20 30.62
C GLY A 794 2.77 7.90 30.12
N PRO A 795 3.80 7.96 29.27
CA PRO A 795 4.32 6.76 28.63
C PRO A 795 5.02 5.82 29.63
N PRO A 796 4.98 4.49 29.41
CA PRO A 796 5.90 3.59 30.09
C PRO A 796 7.34 3.90 29.66
N ARG A 797 8.33 3.39 30.42
CA ARG A 797 9.75 3.59 30.09
C ARG A 797 10.12 2.96 28.74
N ASN A 798 9.49 1.83 28.41
CA ASN A 798 9.59 1.19 27.10
C ASN A 798 8.20 0.68 26.69
N LEU A 799 7.67 1.21 25.59
CA LEU A 799 6.50 0.68 24.91
C LEU A 799 6.96 -0.07 23.66
N LEU A 800 6.71 -1.37 23.62
CA LEU A 800 7.23 -2.28 22.59
C LEU A 800 6.09 -2.99 21.87
N HIS A 801 5.99 -2.78 20.56
CA HIS A 801 5.17 -3.64 19.71
C HIS A 801 6.01 -4.87 19.35
N VAL A 802 5.56 -6.06 19.74
CA VAL A 802 6.24 -7.33 19.48
C VAL A 802 5.43 -8.19 18.53
N TYR A 803 6.15 -8.94 17.71
CA TYR A 803 5.56 -9.83 16.72
C TYR A 803 6.33 -11.15 16.67
N GLY A 804 5.62 -12.26 16.62
CA GLY A 804 6.18 -13.55 16.31
C GLY A 804 5.08 -14.60 16.13
N PRO A 805 5.25 -15.56 15.22
CA PRO A 805 4.44 -16.77 15.20
C PRO A 805 4.95 -17.76 16.26
N THR A 806 4.08 -18.68 16.70
CA THR A 806 4.43 -19.76 17.64
C THR A 806 5.63 -20.58 17.16
N GLU A 807 5.74 -20.81 15.85
CA GLU A 807 6.83 -21.52 15.19
C GLU A 807 8.21 -20.85 15.31
N CYS A 808 8.28 -19.62 15.84
CA CYS A 808 9.51 -18.88 16.13
C CYS A 808 9.66 -18.52 17.61
N THR A 809 8.96 -19.25 18.49
CA THR A 809 9.00 -19.08 19.96
C THR A 809 8.57 -17.69 20.39
N THR A 810 7.28 -17.41 20.23
CA THR A 810 6.58 -16.23 20.79
C THR A 810 6.92 -14.90 20.12
N TYR A 811 8.16 -14.41 20.20
CA TYR A 811 8.59 -13.14 19.59
C TYR A 811 9.77 -13.36 18.64
N ALA A 812 9.70 -12.72 17.48
CA ALA A 812 10.72 -12.74 16.44
C ALA A 812 11.19 -11.32 16.08
N THR A 813 10.31 -10.33 16.14
CA THR A 813 10.64 -8.92 15.87
C THR A 813 10.03 -8.01 16.94
N PHE A 814 10.59 -6.81 17.06
CA PHE A 814 10.10 -5.78 17.96
C PHE A 814 10.29 -4.37 17.37
N HIS A 815 9.37 -3.48 17.69
CA HIS A 815 9.45 -2.05 17.42
C HIS A 815 9.30 -1.27 18.72
N ARG A 816 10.28 -0.41 19.03
CA ARG A 816 10.23 0.46 20.20
C ARG A 816 9.57 1.79 19.85
N ILE A 817 8.46 2.07 20.51
CA ILE A 817 7.65 3.27 20.25
C ILE A 817 8.07 4.38 21.21
N THR A 818 8.61 5.46 20.65
CA THR A 818 8.93 6.70 21.39
C THR A 818 8.04 7.86 21.00
N SER A 819 7.50 7.84 19.78
CA SER A 819 6.58 8.83 19.22
C SER A 819 5.80 8.19 18.07
N VAL A 820 4.63 8.75 17.76
CA VAL A 820 3.78 8.33 16.65
C VAL A 820 3.37 9.60 15.90
N ASP A 821 3.66 9.66 14.60
CA ASP A 821 3.21 10.77 13.74
C ASP A 821 1.69 10.69 13.55
N PRO A 822 0.93 11.80 13.58
CA PRO A 822 -0.50 11.81 13.27
C PRO A 822 -0.88 11.12 11.95
N GLU A 823 -0.01 11.12 10.94
CA GLU A 823 -0.23 10.48 9.64
C GLU A 823 0.15 8.98 9.62
N THR A 824 0.62 8.43 10.74
CA THR A 824 0.98 7.00 10.81
C THR A 824 -0.26 6.13 10.66
N GLU A 825 -0.34 5.34 9.57
CA GLU A 825 -1.45 4.41 9.37
C GLU A 825 -1.32 3.12 10.20
N THR A 826 -0.09 2.63 10.37
CA THR A 826 0.17 1.37 11.09
C THR A 826 1.50 1.42 11.84
N ILE A 827 1.53 0.80 13.01
CA ILE A 827 2.75 0.66 13.79
C ILE A 827 3.57 -0.52 13.22
N PRO A 828 4.87 -0.34 12.93
CA PRO A 828 5.73 -1.43 12.45
C PRO A 828 5.83 -2.59 13.44
N ILE A 829 6.08 -3.80 12.94
CA ILE A 829 6.50 -4.95 13.75
C ILE A 829 8.02 -4.95 13.99
N GLY A 830 8.74 -4.06 13.31
CA GLY A 830 10.08 -3.59 13.65
C GLY A 830 11.23 -4.49 13.20
N LEU A 831 12.28 -4.57 14.02
CA LEU A 831 13.53 -5.27 13.73
C LEU A 831 13.57 -6.64 14.41
N PRO A 832 14.36 -7.60 13.89
CA PRO A 832 14.50 -8.91 14.51
C PRO A 832 15.11 -8.83 15.93
N ILE A 833 14.63 -9.69 16.84
CA ILE A 833 15.23 -9.85 18.18
C ILE A 833 16.55 -10.64 18.10
N ALA A 834 17.30 -10.66 19.21
CA ALA A 834 18.58 -11.34 19.33
C ALA A 834 18.53 -12.78 18.78
N ASN A 835 19.54 -13.16 18.00
CA ASN A 835 19.66 -14.49 17.37
C ASN A 835 18.43 -14.87 16.52
N THR A 836 17.87 -13.88 15.81
CA THR A 836 16.78 -14.01 14.83
C THR A 836 17.16 -13.35 13.53
N THR A 837 16.80 -13.96 12.40
CA THR A 837 16.84 -13.30 11.09
C THR A 837 15.41 -13.14 10.56
N ALA A 838 15.15 -12.06 9.83
CA ALA A 838 13.86 -11.71 9.26
C ALA A 838 14.03 -11.24 7.81
N HIS A 839 13.76 -12.14 6.86
CA HIS A 839 13.90 -11.92 5.43
C HIS A 839 12.54 -11.65 4.79
N VAL A 840 12.47 -10.66 3.89
CA VAL A 840 11.27 -10.38 3.11
C VAL A 840 11.54 -10.85 1.69
N LEU A 841 10.82 -11.87 1.24
CA LEU A 841 11.10 -12.59 -0.01
C LEU A 841 9.89 -12.59 -0.95
N ASP A 842 10.16 -12.66 -2.25
CA ASP A 842 9.15 -12.94 -3.26
C ASP A 842 8.80 -14.45 -3.28
N PRO A 843 7.78 -14.88 -4.05
CA PRO A 843 7.41 -16.30 -4.18
C PRO A 843 8.52 -17.21 -4.73
N HIS A 844 9.59 -16.64 -5.29
CA HIS A 844 10.76 -17.36 -5.80
C HIS A 844 11.94 -17.37 -4.81
N LEU A 845 11.70 -16.97 -3.55
CA LEU A 845 12.69 -16.91 -2.48
C LEU A 845 13.83 -15.90 -2.73
N THR A 846 13.57 -14.86 -3.52
CA THR A 846 14.50 -13.77 -3.78
C THR A 846 14.20 -12.57 -2.88
N LEU A 847 15.24 -11.87 -2.42
CA LEU A 847 15.08 -10.64 -1.61
C LEU A 847 14.35 -9.57 -2.43
N VAL A 848 13.32 -8.97 -1.83
CA VAL A 848 12.64 -7.81 -2.42
C VAL A 848 13.33 -6.50 -2.01
N PRO A 849 13.32 -5.45 -2.86
CA PRO A 849 13.86 -4.13 -2.52
C PRO A 849 13.15 -3.46 -1.33
N VAL A 850 13.78 -2.44 -0.75
CA VAL A 850 13.14 -1.61 0.29
C VAL A 850 11.85 -0.97 -0.24
N GLY A 851 10.77 -1.07 0.53
CA GLY A 851 9.44 -0.56 0.19
C GLY A 851 8.55 -1.55 -0.57
N VAL A 852 9.12 -2.60 -1.15
CA VAL A 852 8.38 -3.63 -1.90
C VAL A 852 7.76 -4.65 -0.94
N GLU A 853 6.54 -5.09 -1.24
CA GLU A 853 5.86 -6.14 -0.49
C GLU A 853 6.43 -7.52 -0.82
N GLY A 854 6.59 -8.34 0.22
CA GLY A 854 6.95 -9.75 0.09
C GLY A 854 6.42 -10.55 1.27
N GLU A 855 6.71 -11.84 1.28
CA GLU A 855 6.39 -12.73 2.39
C GLU A 855 7.52 -12.71 3.43
N LEU A 856 7.16 -12.72 4.71
CA LEU A 856 8.10 -12.78 5.82
C LEU A 856 8.59 -14.21 6.05
N PHE A 857 9.92 -14.36 6.13
CA PHE A 857 10.60 -15.58 6.51
C PHE A 857 11.49 -15.33 7.72
N LEU A 858 11.40 -16.21 8.71
CA LEU A 858 12.11 -16.06 9.99
C LEU A 858 13.15 -17.16 10.16
N GLY A 859 14.32 -16.81 10.70
CA GLY A 859 15.42 -17.75 10.95
C GLY A 859 16.04 -17.58 12.34
N GLY A 860 17.05 -18.41 12.61
CA GLY A 860 17.84 -18.37 13.85
C GLY A 860 17.35 -19.30 14.95
N ASP A 861 17.80 -19.03 16.18
CA ASP A 861 17.71 -19.98 17.31
C ASP A 861 16.31 -20.11 17.92
N GLY A 862 15.38 -19.21 17.57
CA GLY A 862 13.99 -19.26 18.04
C GLY A 862 13.10 -20.23 17.24
N LEU A 863 13.62 -20.84 16.17
CA LEU A 863 12.83 -21.75 15.35
C LEU A 863 12.39 -23.00 16.10
N ALA A 864 11.11 -23.34 15.96
CA ALA A 864 10.55 -24.59 16.42
C ALA A 864 11.25 -25.81 15.80
N CYS A 865 11.14 -26.95 16.47
CA CYS A 865 11.56 -28.24 15.92
C CYS A 865 10.75 -28.54 14.64
N GLY A 866 9.43 -28.34 14.72
CA GLY A 866 8.46 -28.54 13.65
C GLY A 866 7.05 -28.75 14.23
N TYR A 867 6.17 -29.32 13.41
CA TYR A 867 4.83 -29.74 13.84
C TYR A 867 4.84 -31.19 14.32
N LEU A 868 4.21 -31.44 15.47
CA LEU A 868 4.15 -32.72 16.14
C LEU A 868 3.48 -33.77 15.25
N HIS A 869 4.20 -34.87 14.97
CA HIS A 869 3.76 -35.97 14.11
C HIS A 869 3.35 -35.57 12.68
N GLN A 870 3.85 -34.42 12.18
CA GLN A 870 3.52 -33.88 10.86
C GLN A 870 4.78 -33.50 10.05
N PRO A 871 5.57 -34.48 9.55
CA PRO A 871 6.79 -34.24 8.76
C PRO A 871 6.55 -33.39 7.51
N GLU A 872 5.50 -33.69 6.75
CA GLU A 872 5.24 -33.04 5.46
C GLU A 872 4.95 -31.54 5.66
N TRP A 873 4.09 -31.20 6.61
CA TRP A 873 3.84 -29.81 7.01
C TRP A 873 5.10 -29.11 7.53
N THR A 874 5.92 -29.84 8.30
CA THR A 874 7.19 -29.31 8.80
C THR A 874 8.12 -28.98 7.63
N LYS A 875 8.22 -29.84 6.62
CA LYS A 875 9.06 -29.62 5.44
C LYS A 875 8.54 -28.47 4.57
N GLU A 876 7.23 -28.33 4.44
CA GLU A 876 6.60 -27.25 3.70
C GLU A 876 6.86 -25.87 4.33
N ARG A 877 6.77 -25.78 5.67
CA ARG A 877 6.88 -24.51 6.39
C ARG A 877 8.28 -24.17 6.90
N PHE A 878 9.12 -25.16 7.19
CA PHE A 878 10.51 -24.98 7.64
C PHE A 878 11.46 -25.36 6.49
N ILE A 879 11.65 -24.43 5.56
CA ILE A 879 12.44 -24.63 4.34
C ILE A 879 13.94 -24.49 4.61
N PRO A 880 14.82 -25.07 3.77
CA PRO A 880 16.26 -24.77 3.81
C PRO A 880 16.54 -23.27 3.67
N HIS A 881 17.53 -22.74 4.41
CA HIS A 881 17.87 -21.32 4.36
C HIS A 881 18.60 -20.97 3.06
N PRO A 882 17.97 -20.25 2.10
CA PRO A 882 18.52 -20.06 0.75
C PRO A 882 19.80 -19.23 0.73
N PHE A 883 20.05 -18.41 1.75
CA PHE A 883 21.24 -17.57 1.85
C PHE A 883 22.34 -18.12 2.76
N SER A 884 22.15 -19.30 3.35
CA SER A 884 23.14 -19.88 4.27
C SER A 884 24.01 -20.91 3.55
N SER A 885 25.29 -20.95 3.88
CA SER A 885 26.19 -22.04 3.46
C SER A 885 26.04 -23.29 4.32
N ASN A 886 25.36 -23.19 5.47
CA ASN A 886 25.12 -24.31 6.36
C ASN A 886 23.80 -25.02 5.98
N PRO A 887 23.86 -26.27 5.48
CA PRO A 887 22.66 -26.98 5.02
C PRO A 887 21.69 -27.35 6.14
N LYS A 888 22.09 -27.18 7.42
CA LYS A 888 21.22 -27.41 8.59
C LYS A 888 20.40 -26.18 8.98
N GLU A 889 20.73 -25.00 8.46
CA GLU A 889 19.96 -23.79 8.72
C GLU A 889 18.66 -23.79 7.93
N ARG A 890 17.60 -23.33 8.57
CA ARG A 890 16.24 -23.30 8.03
C ARG A 890 15.66 -21.90 8.15
N LEU A 891 14.66 -21.61 7.33
CA LEU A 891 13.75 -20.50 7.50
C LEU A 891 12.32 -21.03 7.72
N TYR A 892 11.58 -20.39 8.61
CA TYR A 892 10.14 -20.59 8.76
C TYR A 892 9.38 -19.61 7.86
N ARG A 893 8.52 -20.15 7.00
CA ARG A 893 7.63 -19.43 6.09
C ARG A 893 6.34 -19.03 6.79
N THR A 894 6.18 -17.75 7.13
CA THR A 894 5.11 -17.33 8.05
C THR A 894 3.73 -17.20 7.39
N GLY A 895 3.68 -16.99 6.07
CA GLY A 895 2.46 -16.62 5.35
C GLY A 895 2.03 -15.16 5.54
N ASP A 896 2.84 -14.33 6.19
CA ASP A 896 2.55 -12.92 6.42
C ASP A 896 3.16 -12.06 5.33
N ARG A 897 2.34 -11.21 4.72
CA ARG A 897 2.76 -10.20 3.75
C ARG A 897 3.24 -8.97 4.49
N VAL A 898 4.46 -8.54 4.21
CA VAL A 898 5.13 -7.44 4.88
C VAL A 898 5.89 -6.59 3.87
N ARG A 899 6.25 -5.37 4.28
CA ARG A 899 7.18 -4.51 3.54
C ARG A 899 8.25 -3.98 4.47
N ARG A 900 9.46 -3.76 3.95
CA ARG A 900 10.60 -3.26 4.75
C ARG A 900 10.81 -1.78 4.49
N GLN A 901 10.90 -0.97 5.53
CA GLN A 901 11.13 0.47 5.46
C GLN A 901 12.63 0.80 5.32
N PRO A 902 13.00 2.02 4.89
CA PRO A 902 14.40 2.44 4.76
C PRO A 902 15.23 2.40 6.05
N ASN A 903 14.58 2.54 7.21
CA ASN A 903 15.24 2.41 8.52
C ASN A 903 15.47 0.94 8.93
N GLY A 904 14.93 -0.02 8.17
CA GLY A 904 14.99 -1.45 8.43
C GLY A 904 13.78 -2.03 9.14
N ASP A 905 12.87 -1.21 9.66
CA ASP A 905 11.65 -1.70 10.30
C ASP A 905 10.79 -2.46 9.29
N ILE A 906 10.20 -3.56 9.75
CA ILE A 906 9.24 -4.33 8.97
C ILE A 906 7.83 -3.84 9.33
N VAL A 907 7.02 -3.57 8.31
CA VAL A 907 5.60 -3.24 8.43
C VAL A 907 4.77 -4.42 7.97
N PHE A 908 3.84 -4.85 8.83
CA PHE A 908 2.85 -5.84 8.48
C PHE A 908 1.80 -5.26 7.52
N VAL A 909 1.54 -5.94 6.41
CA VAL A 909 0.56 -5.52 5.40
C VAL A 909 -0.69 -6.41 5.44
N GLY A 910 -0.52 -7.71 5.64
CA GLY A 910 -1.62 -8.67 5.66
C GLY A 910 -1.12 -10.12 5.66
N ARG A 911 -1.99 -11.05 5.27
CA ARG A 911 -1.63 -12.46 5.09
C ARG A 911 -1.79 -12.89 3.64
N VAL A 912 -0.98 -13.86 3.23
CA VAL A 912 -1.06 -14.52 1.92
C VAL A 912 -2.18 -15.57 1.94
N ASP A 913 -2.45 -16.16 3.11
CA ASP A 913 -3.52 -17.13 3.34
C ASP A 913 -4.74 -16.50 4.05
N ARG A 914 -5.81 -17.30 4.25
CA ARG A 914 -7.06 -16.87 4.88
C ARG A 914 -7.02 -16.89 6.42
N GLN A 915 -5.85 -17.04 7.01
CA GLN A 915 -5.74 -17.09 8.47
C GLN A 915 -6.04 -15.72 9.09
N ILE A 916 -6.69 -15.73 10.24
CA ILE A 916 -7.16 -14.53 10.93
C ILE A 916 -6.45 -14.45 12.29
N LYS A 917 -6.06 -13.25 12.70
CA LYS A 917 -5.75 -12.97 14.11
C LYS A 917 -6.90 -12.15 14.69
N MET A 918 -7.58 -12.68 15.71
CA MET A 918 -8.71 -12.02 16.37
C MET A 918 -8.57 -12.12 17.90
N ARG A 919 -8.57 -10.96 18.58
CA ARG A 919 -8.32 -10.80 20.02
C ARG A 919 -7.01 -11.46 20.50
N GLY A 920 -6.00 -11.48 19.63
CA GLY A 920 -4.72 -12.15 19.87
C GLY A 920 -4.74 -13.66 19.62
N PHE A 921 -5.89 -14.25 19.26
CA PHE A 921 -5.99 -15.66 18.90
C PHE A 921 -5.72 -15.85 17.41
N ARG A 922 -4.85 -16.80 17.08
CA ARG A 922 -4.64 -17.28 15.71
C ARG A 922 -5.78 -18.25 15.35
N ILE A 923 -6.59 -17.87 14.38
CA ILE A 923 -7.79 -18.60 13.94
C ILE A 923 -7.64 -18.99 12.48
N GLU A 924 -7.78 -20.27 12.18
CA GLU A 924 -7.92 -20.79 10.83
C GLU A 924 -9.40 -20.94 10.50
N PRO A 925 -9.97 -20.11 9.58
CA PRO A 925 -11.37 -20.25 9.18
C PRO A 925 -11.71 -21.66 8.71
N GLY A 926 -10.76 -22.33 8.05
CA GLY A 926 -10.89 -23.72 7.62
C GLY A 926 -11.29 -24.67 8.75
N GLU A 927 -10.83 -24.48 9.99
CA GLU A 927 -11.23 -25.32 11.14
C GLU A 927 -12.71 -25.13 11.50
N ILE A 928 -13.18 -23.89 11.44
CA ILE A 928 -14.57 -23.55 11.69
C ILE A 928 -15.44 -24.05 10.54
N GLU A 929 -15.00 -23.84 9.29
CA GLU A 929 -15.67 -24.28 8.06
C GLU A 929 -15.80 -25.81 8.01
N ASN A 930 -14.78 -26.55 8.43
CA ASN A 930 -14.82 -28.02 8.50
C ASN A 930 -15.81 -28.50 9.57
N THR A 931 -15.79 -27.86 10.74
CA THR A 931 -16.70 -28.19 11.83
C THR A 931 -18.15 -27.84 11.46
N LEU A 932 -18.39 -26.69 10.81
CA LEU A 932 -19.67 -26.31 10.21
C LEU A 932 -20.16 -27.37 9.22
N ARG A 933 -19.31 -27.81 8.28
CA ARG A 933 -19.65 -28.83 7.28
C ARG A 933 -19.97 -30.21 7.87
N SER A 934 -19.48 -30.51 9.09
CA SER A 934 -19.81 -31.75 9.79
C SER A 934 -21.23 -31.78 10.38
N HIS A 935 -21.92 -30.63 10.44
CA HIS A 935 -23.30 -30.56 10.91
C HIS A 935 -24.30 -31.12 9.87
N PRO A 936 -25.29 -31.94 10.25
CA PRO A 936 -26.20 -32.60 9.29
C PRO A 936 -26.94 -31.65 8.34
N HIS A 937 -27.27 -30.44 8.80
CA HIS A 937 -28.04 -29.45 8.06
C HIS A 937 -27.21 -28.48 7.20
N VAL A 938 -25.88 -28.57 7.25
CA VAL A 938 -24.96 -27.72 6.48
C VAL A 938 -24.38 -28.52 5.31
N GLN A 939 -24.33 -27.92 4.12
CA GLN A 939 -23.77 -28.53 2.91
C GLN A 939 -22.37 -27.99 2.60
N SER A 940 -22.23 -26.67 2.65
CA SER A 940 -20.95 -25.97 2.50
C SER A 940 -20.96 -24.73 3.39
N GLY A 941 -19.79 -24.22 3.77
CA GLY A 941 -19.70 -23.06 4.65
C GLY A 941 -18.37 -22.34 4.47
N LEU A 942 -18.43 -21.02 4.57
CA LEU A 942 -17.32 -20.08 4.52
C LEU A 942 -17.37 -19.20 5.76
N VAL A 943 -16.25 -18.99 6.43
CA VAL A 943 -16.15 -18.09 7.57
C VAL A 943 -15.26 -16.90 7.22
N LEU A 944 -15.78 -15.69 7.43
CA LEU A 944 -15.07 -14.45 7.14
C LEU A 944 -15.06 -13.54 8.37
N PRO A 945 -13.95 -12.81 8.62
CA PRO A 945 -13.95 -11.73 9.59
C PRO A 945 -14.70 -10.53 9.01
N ARG A 946 -15.49 -9.84 9.83
CA ARG A 946 -16.19 -8.60 9.46
C ARG A 946 -16.00 -7.55 10.55
N PRO A 947 -15.80 -6.28 10.19
CA PRO A 947 -15.78 -5.19 11.18
C PRO A 947 -17.18 -4.97 11.75
N ASP A 948 -17.26 -4.65 13.05
CA ASP A 948 -18.46 -4.27 13.80
C ASP A 948 -18.12 -3.03 14.65
N ASP A 949 -18.93 -1.98 14.55
CA ASP A 949 -18.67 -0.68 15.20
C ASP A 949 -18.61 -0.75 16.72
N SER A 950 -19.23 -1.76 17.33
CA SER A 950 -19.34 -1.91 18.79
C SER A 950 -18.37 -2.96 19.38
N ARG A 951 -17.96 -3.95 18.57
CA ARG A 951 -17.22 -5.14 19.03
C ARG A 951 -15.87 -5.36 18.34
N GLY A 952 -15.49 -4.47 17.42
CA GLY A 952 -14.31 -4.64 16.58
C GLY A 952 -14.54 -5.74 15.53
N THR A 953 -13.56 -6.58 15.24
CA THR A 953 -13.73 -7.68 14.28
C THR A 953 -14.57 -8.82 14.89
N ILE A 954 -15.58 -9.29 14.15
CA ILE A 954 -16.39 -10.49 14.44
C ILE A 954 -16.22 -11.54 13.34
N LEU A 955 -16.49 -12.81 13.65
CA LEU A 955 -16.58 -13.91 12.68
C LEU A 955 -18.03 -14.11 12.22
N VAL A 956 -18.21 -14.15 10.90
CA VAL A 956 -19.50 -14.42 10.25
C VAL A 956 -19.40 -15.73 9.47
N ALA A 957 -20.33 -16.66 9.71
CA ALA A 957 -20.44 -17.91 8.97
C ALA A 957 -21.52 -17.79 7.89
N TYR A 958 -21.09 -17.82 6.63
CA TYR A 958 -21.96 -17.96 5.47
C TYR A 958 -22.05 -19.43 5.11
N PHE A 959 -23.24 -20.00 4.98
CA PHE A 959 -23.34 -21.43 4.72
C PHE A 959 -24.56 -21.81 3.88
N GLU A 960 -24.38 -22.82 3.03
CA GLU A 960 -25.47 -23.46 2.31
C GLU A 960 -26.16 -24.46 3.24
N SER A 961 -27.46 -24.31 3.39
CA SER A 961 -28.25 -25.30 4.13
C SER A 961 -28.93 -26.30 3.19
N LYS A 962 -29.03 -27.55 3.64
CA LYS A 962 -29.82 -28.60 2.99
C LYS A 962 -31.35 -28.34 3.08
N GLN A 963 -31.77 -27.40 3.93
CA GLN A 963 -33.17 -26.99 4.10
C GLN A 963 -33.26 -25.46 4.04
N HIS A 964 -34.14 -24.93 3.20
CA HIS A 964 -34.37 -23.49 3.08
C HIS A 964 -35.87 -23.19 3.17
N PRO A 965 -36.33 -22.26 4.04
CA PRO A 965 -35.54 -21.36 4.91
C PRO A 965 -34.89 -22.07 6.10
N PHE A 966 -33.75 -21.52 6.53
CA PHE A 966 -33.07 -21.93 7.76
C PHE A 966 -33.64 -21.12 8.93
N THR A 967 -34.17 -21.79 9.95
CA THR A 967 -34.90 -21.15 11.05
C THR A 967 -33.96 -20.70 12.18
N ASP A 968 -34.39 -19.74 13.01
CA ASP A 968 -33.64 -19.29 14.19
C ASP A 968 -33.32 -20.43 15.17
N LYS A 969 -34.24 -21.40 15.30
CA LYS A 969 -34.03 -22.61 16.11
C LYS A 969 -32.86 -23.43 15.57
N GLN A 970 -32.76 -23.61 14.25
CA GLN A 970 -31.67 -24.34 13.62
C GLN A 970 -30.34 -23.57 13.71
N THR A 971 -30.37 -22.24 13.64
CA THR A 971 -29.19 -21.40 13.91
C THR A 971 -28.71 -21.58 15.35
N HIS A 972 -29.62 -21.64 16.32
CA HIS A 972 -29.27 -21.91 17.72
C HIS A 972 -28.67 -23.32 17.90
N GLU A 973 -29.28 -24.34 17.30
CA GLU A 973 -28.77 -25.72 17.31
C GLU A 973 -27.37 -25.83 16.68
N LEU A 974 -27.14 -25.15 15.55
CA LEU A 974 -25.84 -25.10 14.89
C LEU A 974 -24.79 -24.41 15.78
N LYS A 975 -25.16 -23.29 16.43
CA LYS A 975 -24.27 -22.58 17.35
C LYS A 975 -23.90 -23.45 18.56
N GLU A 976 -24.84 -24.17 19.14
CA GLU A 976 -24.60 -25.14 20.22
C GLU A 976 -23.71 -26.32 19.75
N PHE A 977 -23.91 -26.80 18.52
CA PHE A 977 -23.07 -27.83 17.92
C PHE A 977 -21.61 -27.39 17.79
N LEU A 978 -21.37 -26.14 17.35
CA LEU A 978 -20.03 -25.57 17.27
C LEU A 978 -19.40 -25.37 18.65
N ARG A 979 -20.15 -24.84 19.63
CA ARG A 979 -19.67 -24.61 21.02
C ARG A 979 -19.15 -25.87 21.71
N LYS A 980 -19.68 -27.05 21.36
CA LYS A 980 -19.22 -28.32 21.92
C LYS A 980 -17.86 -28.77 21.40
N ARG A 981 -17.44 -28.29 20.22
CA ARG A 981 -16.25 -28.78 19.49
C ARG A 981 -15.16 -27.73 19.29
N LEU A 982 -15.56 -26.46 19.24
CA LEU A 982 -14.68 -25.33 19.02
C LEU A 982 -14.51 -24.51 20.31
N PRO A 983 -13.33 -23.91 20.54
CA PRO A 983 -13.16 -22.90 21.57
C PRO A 983 -14.14 -21.73 21.37
N ALA A 984 -14.53 -21.08 22.47
CA ALA A 984 -15.51 -19.99 22.44
C ALA A 984 -15.13 -18.84 21.47
N TYR A 985 -13.84 -18.54 21.32
CA TYR A 985 -13.34 -17.50 20.41
C TYR A 985 -13.40 -17.87 18.91
N MET A 986 -13.54 -19.16 18.58
CA MET A 986 -13.69 -19.64 17.20
C MET A 986 -15.15 -19.79 16.77
N VAL A 987 -16.11 -19.66 17.69
CA VAL A 987 -17.54 -19.77 17.36
C VAL A 987 -18.00 -18.46 16.69
N PRO A 988 -18.53 -18.51 15.45
CA PRO A 988 -19.04 -17.33 14.75
C PRO A 988 -20.12 -16.58 15.53
N GLN A 989 -20.10 -15.25 15.45
CA GLN A 989 -21.07 -14.38 16.12
C GLN A 989 -22.33 -14.18 15.28
N ALA A 990 -22.22 -14.27 13.95
CA ALA A 990 -23.34 -14.21 13.01
C ALA A 990 -23.35 -15.41 12.06
N PHE A 991 -24.56 -15.80 11.64
CA PHE A 991 -24.83 -16.98 10.82
C PHE A 991 -25.77 -16.56 9.69
N VAL A 992 -25.27 -16.61 8.45
CA VAL A 992 -25.99 -16.16 7.25
C VAL A 992 -26.30 -17.39 6.39
N PRO A 993 -27.52 -17.96 6.48
CA PRO A 993 -27.91 -19.09 5.64
C PRO A 993 -28.12 -18.61 4.19
N MET A 994 -27.61 -19.36 3.24
CA MET A 994 -27.70 -19.05 1.81
C MET A 994 -28.27 -20.24 1.03
N LYS A 995 -28.98 -19.92 -0.07
CA LYS A 995 -29.38 -20.95 -1.06
C LYS A 995 -28.17 -21.52 -1.80
N ARG A 996 -27.20 -20.65 -2.13
CA ARG A 996 -25.94 -20.98 -2.76
C ARG A 996 -24.90 -19.90 -2.44
N LEU A 997 -23.65 -20.28 -2.18
CA LEU A 997 -22.56 -19.31 -2.03
C LEU A 997 -22.22 -18.67 -3.39
N PRO A 998 -21.98 -17.34 -3.46
CA PRO A 998 -21.62 -16.67 -4.70
C PRO A 998 -20.28 -17.20 -5.21
N LEU A 999 -20.15 -17.32 -6.53
CA LEU A 999 -18.96 -17.83 -7.20
C LEU A 999 -18.45 -16.78 -8.18
N THR A 1000 -17.12 -16.62 -8.25
CA THR A 1000 -16.42 -15.85 -9.28
C THR A 1000 -16.58 -16.50 -10.67
N ALA A 1001 -16.23 -15.79 -11.74
CA ALA A 1001 -16.21 -16.33 -13.11
C ALA A 1001 -15.37 -17.62 -13.27
N ASN A 1002 -14.42 -17.85 -12.36
CA ASN A 1002 -13.55 -19.03 -12.31
C ASN A 1002 -14.10 -20.17 -11.44
N GLY A 1003 -15.35 -20.07 -10.95
CA GLY A 1003 -16.00 -21.12 -10.16
C GLY A 1003 -15.51 -21.26 -8.70
N LYS A 1004 -14.70 -20.31 -8.21
CA LYS A 1004 -14.30 -20.21 -6.79
C LYS A 1004 -15.30 -19.36 -6.02
N ILE A 1005 -15.48 -19.62 -4.72
CA ILE A 1005 -16.33 -18.79 -3.84
C ILE A 1005 -15.85 -17.33 -3.87
N ASP A 1006 -16.78 -16.42 -4.12
CA ASP A 1006 -16.55 -14.98 -4.18
C ASP A 1006 -16.66 -14.37 -2.78
N SER A 1007 -15.53 -14.26 -2.09
CA SER A 1007 -15.49 -13.67 -0.75
C SER A 1007 -15.74 -12.17 -0.75
N ALA A 1008 -15.40 -11.45 -1.83
CA ALA A 1008 -15.65 -10.01 -1.95
C ALA A 1008 -17.15 -9.71 -2.05
N ALA A 1009 -17.89 -10.53 -2.80
CA ALA A 1009 -19.35 -10.47 -2.83
C ALA A 1009 -19.96 -10.74 -1.44
N LEU A 1010 -19.37 -11.61 -0.62
CA LEU A 1010 -19.83 -11.87 0.75
C LEU A 1010 -19.41 -10.76 1.74
N GLU A 1011 -18.26 -10.11 1.52
CA GLU A 1011 -17.77 -8.99 2.32
C GLU A 1011 -18.56 -7.70 2.09
N SER A 1012 -19.18 -7.54 0.93
CA SER A 1012 -20.06 -6.41 0.62
C SER A 1012 -21.51 -6.61 1.08
N MET A 1013 -21.92 -7.84 1.44
CA MET A 1013 -23.26 -8.09 1.99
C MET A 1013 -23.44 -7.42 3.35
N GLU A 1014 -24.62 -6.85 3.57
CA GLU A 1014 -25.07 -6.47 4.91
C GLU A 1014 -25.23 -7.73 5.78
N ILE A 1015 -24.68 -7.68 6.99
CA ILE A 1015 -24.80 -8.77 7.95
C ILE A 1015 -26.11 -8.51 8.70
N PRO A 1016 -27.08 -9.44 8.69
CA PRO A 1016 -28.24 -9.35 9.56
C PRO A 1016 -27.79 -9.59 11.00
N LEU A 1017 -27.26 -8.55 11.64
CA LEU A 1017 -27.18 -8.46 13.09
C LEU A 1017 -28.61 -8.20 13.58
N PRO A 1018 -29.02 -8.73 14.75
CA PRO A 1018 -30.33 -8.43 15.30
C PRO A 1018 -30.37 -6.95 15.74
N SER A 1019 -30.65 -6.07 14.79
CA SER A 1019 -31.06 -4.69 14.99
C SER A 1019 -32.46 -4.53 14.40
N THR A 1020 -33.37 -4.10 15.26
CA THR A 1020 -34.75 -3.74 14.97
C THR A 1020 -34.83 -2.76 13.80
N SER A 1021 -35.56 -3.14 12.75
CA SER A 1021 -36.36 -2.33 11.81
C SER A 1021 -36.08 -2.68 10.34
N GLU A 1022 -36.86 -3.62 9.81
CA GLU A 1022 -37.19 -3.64 8.39
C GLU A 1022 -38.46 -2.80 8.18
N SER A 1023 -38.42 -1.91 7.20
CA SER A 1023 -39.62 -1.45 6.50
C SER A 1023 -39.23 -0.92 5.12
N SER A 1024 -39.43 -1.78 4.13
CA SER A 1024 -39.45 -1.49 2.71
C SER A 1024 -40.76 -0.80 2.32
N SER A 1025 -40.76 0.54 2.22
CA SER A 1025 -41.84 1.31 1.58
C SER A 1025 -41.43 2.77 1.38
N GLU A 1026 -40.59 3.04 0.37
CA GLU A 1026 -40.43 4.33 -0.35
C GLU A 1026 -39.18 4.19 -1.23
N ARG A 1027 -39.34 3.77 -2.50
CA ARG A 1027 -38.18 3.47 -3.36
C ARG A 1027 -37.32 4.70 -3.60
N PHE A 1028 -37.93 5.87 -3.77
CA PHE A 1028 -37.24 7.16 -3.77
C PHE A 1028 -37.66 7.93 -2.52
N ALA A 1029 -36.69 8.48 -1.79
CA ALA A 1029 -36.93 9.10 -0.49
C ALA A 1029 -37.45 10.54 -0.61
N ASP A 1030 -37.22 11.24 -1.72
CA ASP A 1030 -37.63 12.64 -1.91
C ASP A 1030 -37.80 13.08 -3.39
N GLU A 1031 -38.27 14.32 -3.59
CA GLU A 1031 -38.45 14.94 -4.91
C GLU A 1031 -37.13 15.15 -5.69
N MET A 1032 -35.99 15.20 -4.99
CA MET A 1032 -34.66 15.37 -5.59
C MET A 1032 -34.21 14.07 -6.25
N GLU A 1033 -34.38 12.93 -5.57
CA GLU A 1033 -34.14 11.60 -6.12
C GLU A 1033 -35.00 11.36 -7.38
N GLU A 1034 -36.28 11.74 -7.35
CA GLU A 1034 -37.14 11.63 -8.53
C GLU A 1034 -36.69 12.51 -9.71
N LEU A 1035 -36.22 13.74 -9.44
CA LEU A 1035 -35.73 14.65 -10.46
C LEU A 1035 -34.47 14.10 -11.15
N ILE A 1036 -33.54 13.57 -10.35
CA ILE A 1036 -32.31 12.94 -10.83
C ILE A 1036 -32.65 11.69 -11.64
N ALA A 1037 -33.54 10.83 -11.14
CA ALA A 1037 -34.04 9.65 -11.86
C ALA A 1037 -34.62 10.02 -13.24
N ARG A 1038 -35.41 11.11 -13.34
CA ARG A 1038 -35.96 11.61 -14.61
C ARG A 1038 -34.90 12.08 -15.61
N VAL A 1039 -33.78 12.64 -15.13
CA VAL A 1039 -32.67 13.02 -16.00
C VAL A 1039 -31.94 11.77 -16.49
N TRP A 1040 -31.69 10.80 -15.61
CA TRP A 1040 -31.00 9.55 -15.94
C TRP A 1040 -31.77 8.69 -16.93
N MET A 1041 -33.09 8.52 -16.74
CA MET A 1041 -33.94 7.79 -17.69
C MET A 1041 -33.82 8.34 -19.12
N LYS A 1042 -33.70 9.67 -19.26
CA LYS A 1042 -33.61 10.34 -20.57
C LYS A 1042 -32.20 10.31 -21.17
N VAL A 1043 -31.16 10.18 -20.36
CA VAL A 1043 -29.76 10.18 -20.82
C VAL A 1043 -29.26 8.76 -21.09
N LEU A 1044 -29.66 7.79 -20.26
CA LEU A 1044 -29.28 6.39 -20.35
C LEU A 1044 -30.28 5.54 -21.16
N GLU A 1045 -31.42 6.12 -21.56
CA GLU A 1045 -32.51 5.42 -22.26
C GLU A 1045 -33.06 4.20 -21.50
N ILE A 1046 -33.05 4.26 -20.16
CA ILE A 1046 -33.58 3.21 -19.27
C ILE A 1046 -34.95 3.58 -18.67
N PRO A 1047 -35.84 2.60 -18.43
CA PRO A 1047 -37.21 2.87 -17.99
C PRO A 1047 -37.35 3.22 -16.50
N SER A 1048 -36.49 2.71 -15.60
CA SER A 1048 -36.55 3.01 -14.16
C SER A 1048 -35.24 2.61 -13.46
N PRO A 1049 -34.32 3.55 -13.21
CA PRO A 1049 -33.10 3.27 -12.44
C PRO A 1049 -33.43 2.93 -10.97
N ASP A 1050 -32.69 2.01 -10.37
CA ASP A 1050 -32.68 1.80 -8.93
C ASP A 1050 -31.83 2.90 -8.26
N PRO A 1051 -32.34 3.61 -7.23
CA PRO A 1051 -31.63 4.74 -6.63
C PRO A 1051 -30.29 4.41 -5.97
N ASP A 1052 -30.07 3.14 -5.62
CA ASP A 1052 -28.81 2.67 -5.04
C ASP A 1052 -27.86 2.09 -6.11
N THR A 1053 -28.30 1.97 -7.37
CA THR A 1053 -27.46 1.49 -8.47
C THR A 1053 -26.59 2.62 -9.04
N ASN A 1054 -25.32 2.29 -9.29
CA ASN A 1054 -24.34 3.22 -9.83
C ASN A 1054 -24.67 3.61 -11.29
N PHE A 1055 -24.52 4.89 -11.63
CA PHE A 1055 -24.69 5.44 -12.98
C PHE A 1055 -23.91 4.68 -14.05
N PHE A 1056 -22.69 4.23 -13.74
CA PHE A 1056 -21.81 3.55 -14.68
C PHE A 1056 -22.21 2.10 -14.92
N ASP A 1057 -22.76 1.42 -13.90
CA ASP A 1057 -23.27 0.04 -14.03
C ASP A 1057 -24.48 -0.03 -14.96
N LEU A 1058 -25.21 1.09 -15.09
CA LEU A 1058 -26.33 1.26 -16.00
C LEU A 1058 -25.89 1.61 -17.44
N GLY A 1059 -24.60 1.48 -17.75
CA GLY A 1059 -24.02 1.80 -19.06
C GLY A 1059 -23.68 3.29 -19.24
N GLY A 1060 -23.75 4.08 -18.17
CA GLY A 1060 -23.33 5.48 -18.18
C GLY A 1060 -21.84 5.62 -18.42
N HIS A 1061 -21.44 6.67 -19.14
CA HIS A 1061 -20.03 7.01 -19.34
C HIS A 1061 -19.83 8.52 -19.23
N SER A 1062 -18.56 8.92 -19.19
CA SER A 1062 -18.11 10.31 -18.98
C SER A 1062 -18.84 11.35 -19.85
N LEU A 1063 -19.08 11.04 -21.13
CA LEU A 1063 -19.80 11.93 -22.05
C LEU A 1063 -21.29 12.07 -21.68
N LEU A 1064 -21.95 10.97 -21.31
CA LEU A 1064 -23.34 11.00 -20.85
C LEU A 1064 -23.47 11.77 -19.54
N MET A 1065 -22.44 11.74 -18.70
CA MET A 1065 -22.49 12.44 -17.42
C MET A 1065 -22.38 13.96 -17.55
N VAL A 1066 -21.70 14.47 -18.58
CA VAL A 1066 -21.79 15.90 -18.96
C VAL A 1066 -23.23 16.28 -19.33
N ASN A 1067 -23.95 15.40 -20.03
CA ASN A 1067 -25.35 15.64 -20.37
C ASN A 1067 -26.25 15.61 -19.13
N VAL A 1068 -25.98 14.73 -18.17
CA VAL A 1068 -26.64 14.71 -16.86
C VAL A 1068 -26.37 16.01 -16.10
N GLN A 1069 -25.11 16.43 -15.97
CA GLN A 1069 -24.69 17.65 -15.29
C GLN A 1069 -25.42 18.87 -15.84
N ASN A 1070 -25.35 19.09 -17.16
CA ASN A 1070 -25.97 20.25 -17.81
C ASN A 1070 -27.49 20.26 -17.64
N ARG A 1071 -28.14 19.10 -17.68
CA ARG A 1071 -29.60 18.99 -17.49
C ARG A 1071 -30.01 19.20 -16.05
N LEU A 1072 -29.23 18.72 -15.08
CA LEU A 1072 -29.46 18.98 -13.66
C LEU A 1072 -29.22 20.45 -13.34
N GLN A 1073 -28.11 21.05 -13.78
CA GLN A 1073 -27.79 22.45 -13.57
C GLN A 1073 -28.86 23.38 -14.16
N LYS A 1074 -29.35 23.11 -15.38
CA LYS A 1074 -30.47 23.85 -15.99
C LYS A 1074 -31.79 23.73 -15.23
N ARG A 1075 -32.08 22.56 -14.62
CA ARG A 1075 -33.35 22.30 -13.91
C ARG A 1075 -33.34 22.77 -12.46
N LEU A 1076 -32.18 22.70 -11.81
CA LEU A 1076 -31.98 23.05 -10.41
C LEU A 1076 -31.62 24.51 -10.21
N ASN A 1077 -31.18 25.20 -11.28
CA ASN A 1077 -30.67 26.57 -11.23
C ASN A 1077 -29.55 26.75 -10.16
N ARG A 1078 -28.76 25.69 -9.93
CA ARG A 1078 -27.65 25.58 -8.98
C ARG A 1078 -26.44 24.97 -9.67
N SER A 1079 -25.24 25.29 -9.21
CA SER A 1079 -24.02 24.65 -9.71
C SER A 1079 -23.98 23.17 -9.29
N VAL A 1080 -24.09 22.28 -10.27
CA VAL A 1080 -23.78 20.85 -10.10
C VAL A 1080 -22.41 20.64 -10.72
N THR A 1081 -21.42 20.24 -9.93
CA THR A 1081 -20.08 19.99 -10.47
C THR A 1081 -20.01 18.59 -11.06
N MET A 1082 -19.11 18.38 -12.01
CA MET A 1082 -18.86 17.05 -12.55
C MET A 1082 -18.28 16.13 -11.47
N LEU A 1083 -17.50 16.70 -10.54
CA LEU A 1083 -16.94 16.02 -9.37
C LEU A 1083 -18.06 15.43 -8.48
N ASP A 1084 -19.16 16.16 -8.24
CA ASP A 1084 -20.30 15.66 -7.46
C ASP A 1084 -20.92 14.40 -8.09
N LEU A 1085 -21.08 14.38 -9.42
CA LEU A 1085 -21.66 13.22 -10.13
C LEU A 1085 -20.76 11.99 -10.14
N PHE A 1086 -19.44 12.19 -10.01
CA PHE A 1086 -18.47 11.10 -9.90
C PHE A 1086 -18.39 10.58 -8.47
N HIS A 1087 -18.29 11.45 -7.46
CA HIS A 1087 -18.21 11.04 -6.04
C HIS A 1087 -19.50 10.46 -5.49
N TYR A 1088 -20.64 10.87 -6.05
CA TYR A 1088 -21.96 10.41 -5.64
C TYR A 1088 -22.66 9.78 -6.84
N PRO A 1089 -22.19 8.60 -7.29
CA PRO A 1089 -22.60 8.02 -8.56
C PRO A 1089 -23.94 7.28 -8.46
N THR A 1090 -24.68 7.40 -7.37
CA THR A 1090 -26.03 6.84 -7.21
C THR A 1090 -27.04 7.98 -7.05
N ILE A 1091 -28.31 7.74 -7.40
CA ILE A 1091 -29.35 8.77 -7.30
C ILE A 1091 -29.49 9.24 -5.85
N ARG A 1092 -29.43 8.30 -4.89
CA ARG A 1092 -29.56 8.59 -3.46
C ARG A 1092 -28.40 9.42 -2.91
N THR A 1093 -27.17 9.02 -3.21
CA THR A 1093 -25.98 9.74 -2.73
C THR A 1093 -25.91 11.15 -3.34
N LEU A 1094 -26.27 11.28 -4.62
CA LEU A 1094 -26.29 12.57 -5.31
C LEU A 1094 -27.40 13.49 -4.79
N ALA A 1095 -28.60 12.95 -4.54
CA ALA A 1095 -29.71 13.70 -3.96
C ALA A 1095 -29.34 14.24 -2.57
N SER A 1096 -28.75 13.41 -1.72
CA SER A 1096 -28.25 13.82 -0.40
C SER A 1096 -27.26 14.98 -0.51
N LYS A 1097 -26.28 14.89 -1.43
CA LYS A 1097 -25.28 15.95 -1.60
C LYS A 1097 -25.90 17.26 -2.09
N LEU A 1098 -26.83 17.20 -3.03
CA LEU A 1098 -27.48 18.39 -3.61
C LEU A 1098 -28.54 18.99 -2.69
N GLY A 1099 -29.09 18.21 -1.74
CA GLY A 1099 -30.04 18.63 -0.72
C GLY A 1099 -29.41 19.49 0.38
N GLU A 1100 -28.18 19.20 0.80
CA GLU A 1100 -27.46 19.92 1.87
C GLU A 1100 -27.15 21.40 1.55
N GLY A 1101 -27.12 21.80 0.27
CA GLY A 1101 -26.87 23.19 -0.15
C GLY A 1101 -28.09 24.13 -0.07
N GLY A 1102 -29.24 23.66 0.43
CA GLY A 1102 -30.52 24.35 0.36
C GLY A 1102 -30.84 25.38 1.45
N SER A 1103 -30.06 25.49 2.52
CA SER A 1103 -30.43 26.30 3.69
C SER A 1103 -29.67 27.61 3.88
N GLU A 1104 -28.80 28.05 2.95
CA GLU A 1104 -28.05 29.31 3.12
C GLU A 1104 -28.14 30.34 1.97
N GLN A 1105 -28.98 30.14 0.96
CA GLN A 1105 -29.17 31.15 -0.10
C GLN A 1105 -30.65 31.43 -0.37
N SER A 1106 -31.28 32.17 0.55
CA SER A 1106 -32.52 32.89 0.28
C SER A 1106 -32.53 34.23 1.02
N SER A 1107 -31.54 35.09 0.75
CA SER A 1107 -31.68 36.53 0.97
C SER A 1107 -30.62 37.32 0.20
N ALA A 1108 -30.77 37.43 -1.11
CA ALA A 1108 -30.36 38.61 -1.91
C ALA A 1108 -30.53 38.28 -3.39
N ASP A 1109 -31.62 38.76 -4.00
CA ASP A 1109 -31.51 39.46 -5.28
C ASP A 1109 -32.81 40.19 -5.60
N ALA A 1110 -32.75 41.52 -5.50
CA ALA A 1110 -33.58 42.41 -6.29
C ALA A 1110 -32.62 43.38 -7.01
N PRO A 1111 -32.82 43.65 -8.31
CA PRO A 1111 -31.79 44.25 -9.17
C PRO A 1111 -31.73 45.78 -9.00
N GLN A 1112 -30.53 46.34 -8.90
CA GLN A 1112 -30.30 47.76 -9.15
C GLN A 1112 -29.19 47.99 -10.19
N GLU A 1113 -29.54 48.83 -11.16
CA GLU A 1113 -28.76 49.35 -12.28
C GLU A 1113 -27.50 50.17 -11.90
N PRO A 1114 -26.55 50.35 -12.84
CA PRO A 1114 -25.21 50.85 -12.54
C PRO A 1114 -25.17 52.38 -12.43
N ARG A 1115 -24.54 52.90 -11.36
CA ARG A 1115 -24.12 54.31 -11.28
C ARG A 1115 -22.60 54.44 -11.27
N ARG A 1116 -22.14 55.34 -12.14
CA ARG A 1116 -20.75 55.79 -12.39
C ARG A 1116 -20.04 56.31 -11.13
N PRO A 1117 -18.69 56.28 -11.10
CA PRO A 1117 -17.91 56.80 -9.97
C PRO A 1117 -17.75 58.32 -10.06
N THR A 1118 -17.97 59.02 -8.95
CA THR A 1118 -17.49 60.39 -8.74
C THR A 1118 -16.84 60.53 -7.36
N ALA A 1119 -15.58 60.95 -7.40
CA ALA A 1119 -14.77 61.73 -6.45
C ALA A 1119 -14.92 61.48 -4.94
N ALA A 1120 -13.82 61.01 -4.35
CA ALA A 1120 -13.54 61.11 -2.91
C ALA A 1120 -13.13 62.53 -2.50
N PRO A 1121 -13.42 62.95 -1.26
CA PRO A 1121 -12.52 63.79 -0.50
C PRO A 1121 -11.98 63.07 0.75
N ALA A 1122 -10.79 63.51 1.13
CA ALA A 1122 -9.91 63.03 2.18
C ALA A 1122 -10.51 63.04 3.59
N ILE A 1123 -9.98 62.18 4.48
CA ILE A 1123 -9.84 62.39 5.93
C ILE A 1123 -8.59 61.62 6.41
N GLU A 1124 -7.93 62.20 7.41
CA GLU A 1124 -6.56 62.05 7.90
C GLU A 1124 -6.22 60.77 8.70
N LEU A 1125 -4.91 60.48 8.77
CA LEU A 1125 -4.25 59.45 9.58
C LEU A 1125 -4.16 59.82 11.08
N PRO A 1126 -4.21 58.85 12.01
CA PRO A 1126 -3.60 58.97 13.33
C PRO A 1126 -2.27 58.20 13.47
N SER A 1127 -1.32 58.97 14.01
CA SER A 1127 0.00 58.75 14.62
C SER A 1127 0.54 57.36 15.00
N SER A 1128 1.85 57.27 14.73
CA SER A 1128 2.86 56.32 15.18
C SER A 1128 3.06 56.33 16.70
N LYS A 1129 2.76 55.21 17.38
CA LYS A 1129 3.48 54.75 18.59
C LYS A 1129 3.22 53.29 19.01
N GLN A 1130 2.36 52.53 18.33
CA GLN A 1130 2.11 51.11 18.66
C GLN A 1130 2.77 50.10 17.69
N GLY A 1131 3.34 50.54 16.57
CA GLY A 1131 4.01 49.65 15.61
C GLY A 1131 5.44 49.23 16.00
N THR A 1132 6.12 49.99 16.87
CA THR A 1132 7.56 49.82 17.12
C THR A 1132 7.88 48.78 18.20
N GLU A 1133 6.95 48.45 19.12
CA GLU A 1133 7.18 47.43 20.16
C GLU A 1133 6.98 45.98 19.67
N LEU A 1134 6.14 45.79 18.65
CA LEU A 1134 5.86 44.45 18.07
C LEU A 1134 7.00 43.94 17.19
N VAL A 1135 7.72 44.84 16.51
CA VAL A 1135 8.87 44.49 15.66
C VAL A 1135 10.14 44.20 16.48
N GLN A 1136 10.32 44.86 17.64
CA GLN A 1136 11.46 44.62 18.53
C GLN A 1136 11.39 43.24 19.22
N ARG A 1137 10.20 42.81 19.65
CA ARG A 1137 9.99 41.50 20.31
C ARG A 1137 10.15 40.30 19.36
N ALA A 1138 9.90 40.49 18.06
CA ALA A 1138 10.11 39.45 17.05
C ALA A 1138 11.61 39.25 16.73
N SER A 1139 12.39 40.33 16.65
CA SER A 1139 13.84 40.28 16.42
C SER A 1139 14.63 39.67 17.58
N ASP A 1140 14.26 39.94 18.84
CA ASP A 1140 14.92 39.36 20.02
C ASP A 1140 14.69 37.85 20.17
N ARG A 1141 13.55 37.34 19.66
CA ARG A 1141 13.21 35.91 19.68
C ARG A 1141 14.02 35.12 18.66
N ILE A 1142 14.28 35.71 17.49
CA ILE A 1142 15.10 35.13 16.41
C ILE A 1142 16.60 35.15 16.79
N ALA A 1143 17.08 36.18 17.49
CA ALA A 1143 18.46 36.26 17.98
C ALA A 1143 18.77 35.20 19.06
N ARG A 1144 17.83 34.89 19.97
CA ARG A 1144 17.99 33.84 20.99
C ARG A 1144 18.00 32.43 20.40
N GLN A 1145 17.23 32.17 19.33
CA GLN A 1145 17.23 30.89 18.63
C GLN A 1145 18.54 30.65 17.86
N ARG A 1146 19.14 31.70 17.27
CA ARG A 1146 20.47 31.61 16.62
C ARG A 1146 21.63 31.37 17.61
N ALA A 1147 21.57 31.94 18.82
CA ALA A 1147 22.58 31.74 19.85
C ALA A 1147 22.55 30.32 20.47
N ALA A 1148 21.37 29.68 20.53
CA ALA A 1148 21.24 28.28 20.98
C ALA A 1148 21.82 27.28 19.97
N PHE A 1149 21.70 27.57 18.66
CA PHE A 1149 22.21 26.73 17.59
C PHE A 1149 23.75 26.74 17.49
N HIS A 1150 24.38 27.88 17.82
CA HIS A 1150 25.85 28.00 17.79
C HIS A 1150 26.56 27.32 18.98
N ARG A 1151 25.87 27.12 20.12
CA ARG A 1151 26.42 26.41 21.30
C ARG A 1151 26.44 24.88 21.14
N MET A 1152 25.73 24.30 20.16
CA MET A 1152 25.73 22.86 19.88
C MET A 1152 26.89 22.38 18.97
N LYS A 1153 27.61 23.29 18.29
CA LYS A 1153 28.68 22.93 17.34
C LYS A 1153 30.10 22.80 17.92
N HIS A 1154 30.32 23.09 19.20
CA HIS A 1154 31.63 22.94 19.86
C HIS A 1154 31.50 22.20 21.20
N ARG A 1155 31.50 20.86 21.17
CA ARG A 1155 31.85 20.00 22.31
C ARG A 1155 32.86 18.96 21.83
N ASN A 1156 34.11 19.10 22.30
CA ASN A 1156 35.18 18.11 22.13
C ASN A 1156 34.85 16.81 22.90
N PRO A 1157 35.30 15.64 22.43
CA PRO A 1157 35.20 14.38 23.16
C PRO A 1157 36.24 14.31 24.31
N PRO A 1158 35.98 13.53 25.39
CA PRO A 1158 36.94 13.32 26.47
C PRO A 1158 38.04 12.30 26.07
N PRO A 1159 39.21 12.32 26.74
CA PRO A 1159 40.36 11.54 26.33
C PRO A 1159 40.25 10.06 26.75
N ARG A 1160 40.77 9.18 25.90
CA ARG A 1160 41.10 7.79 26.22
C ARG A 1160 42.11 7.73 27.36
N THR A 1161 41.80 6.98 28.41
CA THR A 1161 42.80 6.44 29.34
C THR A 1161 43.00 4.95 29.06
N SER A 1162 44.28 4.57 29.07
CA SER A 1162 44.82 3.23 28.91
C SER A 1162 44.51 2.31 30.09
N ARG A 1163 43.86 1.18 29.84
CA ARG A 1163 44.27 -0.17 30.26
C ARG A 1163 43.36 -1.23 29.65
#